data_AF-A0A7S0RV47-F1
#
_entry.id   AF-A0A7S0RV47-F1
#
_cell.length_a   1.000
_cell.length_b   1.000
_cell.length_c   1.000
_cell.angle_alpha   90.00
_cell.angle_beta   90.00
_cell.angle_gamma   90.00
#
_symmetry.space_group_name_H-M   'P 1'
#
loop_
_entity.id
_entity.type
_entity.pdbx_description
1 polymer ?
#
loop_
_entity_poly.entity_id
_entity_poly.type
_entity_poly.pdbx_seq_one_letter_code
_entity_poly.pdbx_strand_id
1 'polypeptide(L)'
;MAFTLPSRLLVVLGILAVVIGSTEFASASLIEKGFIHITQTERGSSDRLTEKPKVAFSKLPCDQELEEDVIKINTETTYQQILGFGGAFTEAAAINYFKLEPADRKRAIHSYFAKAKDGGHAYSIGRVHINSCDFSPDSYHFAPVVNDTRLEYFDENVAHDTEKILPFLLEALAESREAGIEMRIFASPWSPPEWMKVPVDGEQSMISSADPNCLLPEFQATWAKYISKFITAYQKKGVPIWGITVQNEPEFAAPWEACKYTASYMRDFVKHHLGPTMRADHPDLKIMAFDHNKDHVHLWANVMYEDPEAAQYVDGLAVHWYTGDYFDRLEQAHATAPEKFLLASEATDCPGIADEPLNWHRAEALAHDILGDLASWVVAWTDWNLLLDPEGGPNHLGNNCDALMVADPENTLGQGPLMFQPTYYFMGHFSRFVPPGATHVAANATFTAPEANVPAEAVSNGALLALFPCDDGERQQWGQTFSAAGNPGERDHSSLHLQSAAADKCMDIVDGATIDGTLLQVWKCYPGSDNQNFGVDIIPGTDKVQLSVGATGFTKCADTSLHNVVKNNRMQIMPCDGRLSQQWVRRGDAFESAEHPGMCLTAGGKAVFDKAAFKHPVEGGGEAVTLVLLNRGDQPVTFSVYDEHSRRQVTGLSAPPHSMQTLQYLAPPQSQCNSGGAQRAEMETVGRVFLILLGVVVVVTALLVALYIRNKKYRRSQLLGGYAGALAQTDELQGRGIQLAMGGDELQFVLEEEEDEDEEGGVYRGAINPTFEEGGLGGGGHESFAKLEYPDEEAQPALGRGAAAEGSN
;
A
#
# COMPACT_ATOMS: atom_id res chain seq x y z
N MET A 1 74.23 13.27 -18.27
CA MET A 1 73.68 14.46 -17.60
C MET A 1 72.18 14.39 -17.71
N ALA A 2 71.48 14.07 -16.63
CA ALA A 2 70.03 14.26 -16.53
C ALA A 2 69.78 14.78 -15.11
N PHE A 3 69.43 16.06 -15.04
CA PHE A 3 69.23 16.78 -13.79
C PHE A 3 68.02 16.22 -13.04
N THR A 4 68.21 16.04 -11.76
CA THR A 4 67.23 15.67 -10.74
C THR A 4 66.22 16.80 -10.54
N LEU A 5 64.92 16.50 -10.71
CA LEU A 5 63.84 17.38 -10.27
C LEU A 5 63.75 17.39 -8.73
N PRO A 6 63.45 18.54 -8.10
CA PRO A 6 63.36 18.63 -6.65
C PRO A 6 62.12 17.89 -6.13
N SER A 7 62.36 17.05 -5.11
CA SER A 7 61.44 16.15 -4.41
C SER A 7 60.25 16.81 -3.69
N ARG A 8 60.03 18.12 -3.88
CA ARG A 8 58.86 18.85 -3.36
C ARG A 8 57.75 19.06 -4.40
N LEU A 9 58.01 18.85 -5.70
CA LEU A 9 56.99 19.01 -6.75
C LEU A 9 56.17 17.72 -7.01
N LEU A 10 56.74 16.55 -6.71
CA LEU A 10 56.04 15.25 -6.77
C LEU A 10 55.07 15.02 -5.59
N VAL A 11 55.31 15.68 -4.46
CA VAL A 11 54.43 15.59 -3.28
C VAL A 11 53.18 16.48 -3.46
N VAL A 12 53.28 17.59 -4.18
CA VAL A 12 52.12 18.49 -4.43
C VAL A 12 51.21 17.95 -5.53
N LEU A 13 51.74 17.24 -6.54
CA LEU A 13 50.93 16.55 -7.55
C LEU A 13 50.34 15.21 -7.04
N GLY A 14 50.98 14.56 -6.06
CA GLY A 14 50.43 13.39 -5.37
C GLY A 14 49.31 13.73 -4.38
N ILE A 15 49.38 14.88 -3.70
CA ILE A 15 48.34 15.32 -2.75
C ILE A 15 47.11 15.88 -3.47
N LEU A 16 47.26 16.50 -4.65
CA LEU A 16 46.11 16.93 -5.45
C LEU A 16 45.35 15.77 -6.12
N ALA A 17 46.01 14.63 -6.36
CA ALA A 17 45.37 13.40 -6.85
C ALA A 17 44.68 12.59 -5.74
N VAL A 18 45.09 12.75 -4.47
CA VAL A 18 44.44 12.11 -3.32
C VAL A 18 43.23 12.91 -2.83
N VAL A 19 43.22 14.24 -3.01
CA VAL A 19 42.06 15.10 -2.65
C VAL A 19 40.98 15.15 -3.75
N ILE A 20 41.29 14.77 -4.99
CA ILE A 20 40.30 14.71 -6.09
C ILE A 20 39.91 13.25 -6.44
N GLY A 21 40.53 12.25 -5.81
CA GLY A 21 40.35 10.82 -6.12
C GLY A 21 39.60 9.98 -5.07
N SER A 22 38.97 10.59 -4.06
CA SER A 22 38.24 9.84 -3.03
C SER A 22 37.05 10.62 -2.44
N THR A 23 36.23 11.17 -3.33
CA THR A 23 34.85 11.55 -3.02
C THR A 23 33.89 10.94 -4.05
N GLU A 24 34.03 9.64 -4.31
CA GLU A 24 32.84 8.80 -4.47
C GLU A 24 32.47 8.31 -3.08
N PHE A 25 32.02 9.25 -2.24
CA PHE A 25 31.11 8.85 -1.18
C PHE A 25 29.88 8.32 -1.90
N ALA A 26 29.51 7.08 -1.59
CA ALA A 26 28.21 6.52 -1.90
C ALA A 26 27.15 7.61 -1.70
N SER A 27 26.62 8.12 -2.80
CA SER A 27 25.49 9.04 -2.75
C SER A 27 24.33 8.21 -2.24
N ALA A 28 24.11 8.25 -0.92
CA ALA A 28 22.75 8.17 -0.44
C ALA A 28 22.00 9.19 -1.29
N SER A 29 21.06 8.73 -2.12
CA SER A 29 20.16 9.62 -2.85
C SER A 29 19.38 10.42 -1.81
N LEU A 30 19.97 11.51 -1.35
CA LEU A 30 19.33 12.54 -0.59
C LEU A 30 18.40 13.20 -1.59
N ILE A 31 17.10 13.07 -1.37
CA ILE A 31 16.08 13.74 -2.18
C ILE A 31 16.42 15.24 -2.19
N GLU A 32 16.95 15.71 -3.31
CA GLU A 32 17.42 17.08 -3.44
C GLU A 32 16.25 18.07 -3.42
N LYS A 33 16.39 19.11 -2.58
CA LYS A 33 15.39 20.19 -2.48
C LYS A 33 15.17 20.84 -3.84
N GLY A 34 13.91 20.98 -4.24
CA GLY A 34 13.52 21.67 -5.47
C GLY A 34 13.52 20.80 -6.73
N PHE A 35 13.78 19.50 -6.62
CA PHE A 35 13.71 18.55 -7.73
C PHE A 35 12.77 17.38 -7.41
N ILE A 36 12.19 16.81 -8.47
CA ILE A 36 11.57 15.48 -8.49
C ILE A 36 12.60 14.48 -8.99
N HIS A 37 12.87 13.46 -8.18
CA HIS A 37 13.66 12.29 -8.52
C HIS A 37 12.74 11.23 -9.12
N ILE A 38 13.18 10.59 -10.20
CA ILE A 38 12.34 9.63 -10.94
C ILE A 38 13.09 8.31 -11.01
N THR A 39 12.45 7.24 -10.54
CA THR A 39 12.92 5.85 -10.71
C THR A 39 11.97 5.13 -11.65
N GLN A 40 12.50 4.37 -12.62
CA GLN A 40 11.70 3.72 -13.66
C GLN A 40 12.03 2.24 -13.83
N THR A 41 10.99 1.45 -14.10
CA THR A 41 11.06 0.09 -14.66
C THR A 41 10.19 0.04 -15.91
N GLU A 42 10.72 -0.36 -17.07
CA GLU A 42 10.01 -0.26 -18.36
C GLU A 42 10.19 -1.51 -19.23
N ARG A 43 9.09 -2.02 -19.79
CA ARG A 43 9.09 -3.20 -20.68
C ARG A 43 9.88 -2.92 -21.96
N GLY A 44 10.65 -3.90 -22.42
CA GLY A 44 11.43 -3.75 -23.66
C GLY A 44 12.65 -2.84 -23.54
N SER A 45 12.91 -2.26 -22.36
CA SER A 45 14.12 -1.52 -22.04
C SER A 45 14.99 -2.29 -21.04
N SER A 46 16.19 -1.77 -20.78
CA SER A 46 17.05 -2.21 -19.67
C SER A 46 16.69 -1.57 -18.33
N ASP A 47 15.68 -0.71 -18.27
CA ASP A 47 15.34 0.01 -17.04
C ASP A 47 14.69 -0.91 -16.02
N ARG A 48 15.34 -1.04 -14.86
CA ARG A 48 14.98 -1.92 -13.75
C ARG A 48 15.29 -1.21 -12.44
N LEU A 49 14.30 -0.51 -11.89
CA LEU A 49 14.50 0.47 -10.81
C LEU A 49 15.61 1.49 -11.13
N THR A 50 15.67 1.92 -12.40
CA THR A 50 16.71 2.82 -12.90
C THR A 50 16.39 4.27 -12.55
N GLU A 51 17.34 4.99 -11.98
CA GLU A 51 17.24 6.44 -11.78
C GLU A 51 17.30 7.19 -13.11
N LYS A 52 16.31 8.07 -13.34
CA LYS A 52 16.21 8.92 -14.53
C LYS A 52 16.63 10.36 -14.19
N PRO A 53 16.92 11.21 -15.19
CA PRO A 53 17.24 12.61 -14.94
C PRO A 53 16.16 13.30 -14.10
N LYS A 54 16.56 13.86 -12.95
CA LYS A 54 15.69 14.64 -12.07
C LYS A 54 15.16 15.89 -12.77
N VAL A 55 13.95 16.32 -12.39
CA VAL A 55 13.27 17.46 -12.99
C VAL A 55 13.04 18.55 -11.93
N ALA A 56 13.33 19.81 -12.27
CA ALA A 56 13.19 20.93 -11.34
C ALA A 56 11.72 21.37 -11.19
N PHE A 57 11.30 21.69 -9.97
CA PHE A 57 10.01 22.35 -9.74
C PHE A 57 9.99 23.77 -10.30
N SER A 58 8.86 24.13 -10.91
CA SER A 58 8.48 25.51 -11.15
C SER A 58 7.44 25.95 -10.11
N LYS A 59 7.60 27.17 -9.56
CA LYS A 59 6.58 27.76 -8.69
C LYS A 59 5.47 28.30 -9.57
N LEU A 60 4.22 27.91 -9.31
CA LEU A 60 3.08 28.46 -10.04
C LEU A 60 2.74 29.86 -9.49
N PRO A 61 2.67 30.90 -10.34
CA PRO A 61 2.11 32.20 -9.97
C PRO A 61 0.68 32.07 -9.40
N CYS A 62 0.29 32.98 -8.52
CA CYS A 62 -1.03 32.92 -7.86
C CYS A 62 -2.22 33.12 -8.81
N ASP A 63 -1.97 33.73 -9.96
CA ASP A 63 -2.93 34.09 -11.00
C ASP A 63 -2.91 33.13 -12.20
N GLN A 64 -2.02 32.13 -12.21
CA GLN A 64 -1.91 31.16 -13.29
C GLN A 64 -2.81 29.94 -13.01
N GLU A 65 -3.61 29.56 -14.02
CA GLU A 65 -4.38 28.32 -14.00
C GLU A 65 -3.45 27.10 -14.17
N LEU A 66 -3.87 25.96 -13.62
CA LEU A 66 -3.12 24.71 -13.78
C LEU A 66 -3.15 24.28 -15.25
N GLU A 67 -2.06 23.67 -15.71
CA GLU A 67 -2.05 23.03 -17.03
C GLU A 67 -3.06 21.89 -17.13
N GLU A 68 -3.44 21.57 -18.37
CA GLU A 68 -4.21 20.37 -18.71
C GLU A 68 -3.40 19.12 -18.32
N ASP A 69 -4.09 18.03 -17.98
CA ASP A 69 -3.51 16.74 -17.57
C ASP A 69 -2.56 16.74 -16.36
N VAL A 70 -3.09 17.10 -15.19
CA VAL A 70 -2.34 17.17 -13.93
C VAL A 70 -2.74 16.10 -12.91
N ILE A 71 -1.75 15.57 -12.19
CA ILE A 71 -1.91 14.83 -10.94
C ILE A 71 -1.72 15.81 -9.78
N LYS A 72 -2.81 16.12 -9.07
CA LYS A 72 -2.82 16.96 -7.88
C LYS A 72 -2.56 16.11 -6.64
N ILE A 73 -1.54 16.46 -5.87
CA ILE A 73 -1.20 15.80 -4.60
C ILE A 73 -1.57 16.73 -3.45
N ASN A 74 -2.38 16.23 -2.53
CA ASN A 74 -2.78 16.92 -1.31
C ASN A 74 -2.29 16.16 -0.08
N THR A 75 -1.20 16.65 0.52
CA THR A 75 -0.58 16.05 1.70
C THR A 75 -1.33 16.33 3.01
N GLU A 76 -2.33 17.21 3.00
CA GLU A 76 -3.19 17.52 4.15
C GLU A 76 -4.33 16.50 4.31
N THR A 77 -4.77 15.88 3.21
CA THR A 77 -5.73 14.76 3.24
C THR A 77 -4.97 13.45 3.39
N THR A 78 -5.02 12.89 4.60
CA THR A 78 -4.29 11.65 4.98
C THR A 78 -5.22 10.47 5.19
N TYR A 79 -4.71 9.27 4.93
CA TYR A 79 -5.38 8.00 5.14
C TYR A 79 -4.58 7.12 6.12
N GLN A 80 -4.45 5.83 5.85
CA GLN A 80 -3.73 4.88 6.69
C GLN A 80 -2.20 5.06 6.66
N GLN A 81 -1.55 4.60 7.73
CA GLN A 81 -0.10 4.41 7.76
C GLN A 81 0.26 3.03 7.20
N ILE A 82 1.34 2.99 6.43
CA ILE A 82 1.86 1.77 5.82
C ILE A 82 2.78 1.06 6.82
N LEU A 83 2.46 -0.19 7.13
CA LEU A 83 3.26 -1.08 7.98
C LEU A 83 4.45 -1.67 7.21
N GLY A 84 4.30 -1.91 5.92
CA GLY A 84 5.41 -2.35 5.07
C GLY A 84 5.04 -3.35 3.97
N PHE A 85 6.08 -3.94 3.40
CA PHE A 85 6.02 -4.91 2.31
C PHE A 85 6.92 -6.09 2.62
N GLY A 86 6.57 -7.27 2.12
CA GLY A 86 7.23 -8.51 2.53
C GLY A 86 6.97 -9.72 1.65
N GLY A 87 7.35 -10.89 2.18
CA GLY A 87 7.02 -12.19 1.62
C GLY A 87 7.03 -13.31 2.66
N ALA A 88 6.65 -14.53 2.26
CA ALA A 88 6.57 -15.71 3.13
C ALA A 88 7.85 -16.56 3.13
N PHE A 89 8.24 -16.98 4.33
CA PHE A 89 9.33 -17.91 4.61
C PHE A 89 8.79 -19.35 4.64
N THR A 90 8.36 -19.84 3.48
CA THR A 90 7.91 -21.23 3.33
C THR A 90 9.06 -22.23 3.36
N GLU A 91 8.75 -23.50 3.62
CA GLU A 91 9.75 -24.56 3.55
C GLU A 91 10.33 -24.71 2.13
N ALA A 92 9.49 -24.57 1.10
CA ALA A 92 9.94 -24.52 -0.29
C ALA A 92 10.98 -23.41 -0.53
N ALA A 93 10.73 -22.20 -0.01
CA ALA A 93 11.67 -21.09 -0.11
C ALA A 93 13.00 -21.39 0.61
N ALA A 94 12.94 -21.97 1.81
CA ALA A 94 14.12 -22.37 2.55
C ALA A 94 14.92 -23.47 1.81
N ILE A 95 14.25 -24.46 1.24
CA ILE A 95 14.88 -25.53 0.45
C ILE A 95 15.62 -24.95 -0.74
N ASN A 96 14.97 -24.10 -1.54
CA ASN A 96 15.58 -23.48 -2.71
C ASN A 96 16.72 -22.54 -2.32
N TYR A 97 16.59 -21.83 -1.21
CA TYR A 97 17.66 -21.00 -0.66
C TYR A 97 18.91 -21.84 -0.39
N PHE A 98 18.79 -23.01 0.23
CA PHE A 98 19.93 -23.89 0.50
C PHE A 98 20.44 -24.69 -0.71
N LYS A 99 19.74 -24.67 -1.86
CA LYS A 99 20.30 -25.15 -3.14
C LYS A 99 21.31 -24.17 -3.76
N LEU A 100 21.26 -22.89 -3.37
CA LEU A 100 22.16 -21.85 -3.89
C LEU A 100 23.55 -21.90 -3.23
N GLU A 101 24.56 -21.52 -4.01
CA GLU A 101 25.91 -21.29 -3.50
C GLU A 101 25.92 -20.15 -2.46
N PRO A 102 26.87 -20.13 -1.50
CA PRO A 102 26.90 -19.12 -0.43
C PRO A 102 26.85 -17.66 -0.90
N ALA A 103 27.44 -17.35 -2.06
CA ALA A 103 27.43 -16.01 -2.63
C ALA A 103 26.02 -15.60 -3.11
N ASP A 104 25.31 -16.51 -3.76
CA ASP A 104 23.95 -16.28 -4.25
C ASP A 104 22.93 -16.27 -3.12
N ARG A 105 23.14 -17.08 -2.07
CA ARG A 105 22.37 -16.99 -0.81
C ARG A 105 22.47 -15.61 -0.18
N LYS A 106 23.69 -15.10 -0.01
CA LYS A 106 23.90 -13.75 0.50
C LYS A 106 23.24 -12.70 -0.40
N ARG A 107 23.34 -12.87 -1.72
CA ARG A 107 22.71 -11.98 -2.69
C ARG A 107 21.18 -12.00 -2.58
N ALA A 108 20.55 -13.16 -2.39
CA ALA A 108 19.10 -13.27 -2.20
C ALA A 108 18.63 -12.55 -0.94
N ILE A 109 19.27 -12.79 0.21
CA ILE A 109 18.97 -12.09 1.47
C ILE A 109 19.17 -10.58 1.32
N HIS A 110 20.32 -10.16 0.80
CA HIS A 110 20.64 -8.75 0.61
C HIS A 110 19.62 -8.05 -0.31
N SER A 111 19.18 -8.73 -1.38
CA SER A 111 18.22 -8.20 -2.35
C SER A 111 16.86 -7.86 -1.73
N TYR A 112 16.38 -8.65 -0.78
CA TYR A 112 15.12 -8.36 -0.07
C TYR A 112 15.30 -7.43 1.14
N PHE A 113 16.30 -7.70 1.98
CA PHE A 113 16.30 -7.20 3.37
C PHE A 113 17.29 -6.07 3.62
N ALA A 114 18.26 -5.83 2.74
CA ALA A 114 19.16 -4.68 2.88
C ALA A 114 18.42 -3.35 2.63
N LYS A 115 19.02 -2.23 3.07
CA LYS A 115 18.46 -0.90 2.82
C LYS A 115 18.31 -0.63 1.33
N ALA A 116 17.30 0.16 0.97
CA ALA A 116 17.08 0.60 -0.41
C ALA A 116 18.32 1.24 -1.05
N LYS A 117 19.03 2.10 -0.30
CA LYS A 117 20.26 2.77 -0.75
C LYS A 117 21.43 1.81 -1.04
N ASP A 118 21.40 0.63 -0.44
CA ASP A 118 22.43 -0.40 -0.60
C ASP A 118 22.01 -1.44 -1.66
N GLY A 119 20.85 -1.26 -2.30
CA GLY A 119 20.36 -2.10 -3.39
C GLY A 119 19.33 -3.16 -2.99
N GLY A 120 18.95 -3.24 -1.71
CA GLY A 120 17.89 -4.13 -1.22
C GLY A 120 16.48 -3.54 -1.34
N HIS A 121 15.46 -4.32 -0.99
CA HIS A 121 14.06 -3.87 -0.94
C HIS A 121 13.62 -3.33 0.40
N ALA A 122 14.46 -3.42 1.43
CA ALA A 122 14.10 -3.01 2.78
C ALA A 122 12.78 -3.64 3.26
N TYR A 123 12.55 -4.92 2.95
CA TYR A 123 11.39 -5.67 3.42
C TYR A 123 11.27 -5.54 4.95
N SER A 124 10.02 -5.39 5.39
CA SER A 124 9.64 -5.08 6.78
C SER A 124 8.51 -5.97 7.30
N ILE A 125 7.92 -6.80 6.43
CA ILE A 125 6.91 -7.80 6.76
C ILE A 125 7.44 -9.18 6.39
N GLY A 126 7.12 -10.20 7.20
CA GLY A 126 7.39 -11.59 6.88
C GLY A 126 6.26 -12.49 7.34
N ARG A 127 5.91 -13.49 6.54
CA ARG A 127 4.92 -14.52 6.90
C ARG A 127 5.60 -15.86 7.15
N VAL A 128 5.17 -16.58 8.18
CA VAL A 128 5.61 -17.97 8.44
C VAL A 128 4.38 -18.87 8.59
N HIS A 129 4.52 -20.13 8.19
CA HIS A 129 3.47 -21.12 8.42
C HIS A 129 3.61 -21.77 9.79
N ILE A 130 2.47 -22.05 10.42
CA ILE A 130 2.39 -22.93 11.59
C ILE A 130 2.08 -24.32 11.06
N ASN A 131 2.95 -25.31 11.36
CA ASN A 131 2.92 -26.67 10.78
C ASN A 131 3.30 -26.66 9.30
N SER A 132 2.97 -27.69 8.53
CA SER A 132 3.11 -27.68 7.07
C SER A 132 2.07 -26.81 6.37
N CYS A 133 2.39 -26.49 5.12
CA CYS A 133 1.49 -25.96 4.09
C CYS A 133 1.70 -26.72 2.76
N ASP A 134 0.98 -26.34 1.72
CA ASP A 134 1.15 -26.91 0.37
C ASP A 134 2.59 -26.75 -0.16
N PHE A 135 3.25 -25.63 0.14
CA PHE A 135 4.68 -25.37 -0.10
C PHE A 135 5.63 -26.00 0.93
N SER A 136 5.19 -27.10 1.57
CA SER A 136 6.05 -28.05 2.29
C SER A 136 6.22 -29.33 1.46
N PRO A 137 7.35 -30.07 1.59
CA PRO A 137 7.55 -31.34 0.88
C PRO A 137 6.63 -32.48 1.35
N ASP A 138 6.08 -32.36 2.55
CA ASP A 138 5.17 -33.30 3.19
C ASP A 138 4.40 -32.64 4.35
N SER A 139 3.31 -33.27 4.79
CA SER A 139 2.52 -32.79 5.93
C SER A 139 3.17 -33.12 7.27
N TYR A 140 3.27 -32.14 8.17
CA TYR A 140 3.81 -32.33 9.52
C TYR A 140 3.18 -31.38 10.53
N HIS A 141 3.32 -31.71 11.82
CA HIS A 141 2.92 -30.85 12.94
C HIS A 141 3.76 -31.13 14.20
N PHE A 142 3.69 -30.27 15.21
CA PHE A 142 4.47 -30.33 16.45
C PHE A 142 3.80 -31.05 17.63
N ALA A 143 2.62 -31.66 17.47
CA ALA A 143 1.97 -32.46 18.54
C ALA A 143 1.84 -33.95 18.18
N PRO A 144 2.93 -34.74 18.32
CA PRO A 144 3.01 -36.12 17.84
C PRO A 144 2.14 -37.13 18.61
N VAL A 145 1.62 -36.76 19.79
CA VAL A 145 0.80 -37.64 20.62
C VAL A 145 -0.68 -37.31 20.40
N VAL A 146 -1.39 -38.26 19.79
CA VAL A 146 -2.83 -38.19 19.56
C VAL A 146 -3.60 -37.96 20.87
N ASN A 147 -4.56 -37.05 20.85
CA ASN A 147 -5.42 -36.68 21.98
C ASN A 147 -4.67 -36.10 23.20
N ASP A 148 -3.44 -35.60 23.01
CA ASP A 148 -2.73 -34.82 24.04
C ASP A 148 -3.34 -33.42 24.18
N THR A 149 -4.54 -33.36 24.77
CA THR A 149 -5.30 -32.11 25.01
C THR A 149 -4.58 -31.12 25.92
N ARG A 150 -3.55 -31.56 26.65
CA ARG A 150 -2.73 -30.69 27.49
C ARG A 150 -1.45 -30.23 26.79
N LEU A 151 -1.10 -30.81 25.65
CA LEU A 151 0.12 -30.55 24.90
C LEU A 151 1.38 -30.74 25.76
N GLU A 152 1.39 -31.84 26.55
CA GLU A 152 2.54 -32.28 27.36
C GLU A 152 3.72 -32.71 26.48
N TYR A 153 3.45 -33.20 25.27
CA TYR A 153 4.44 -33.71 24.31
C TYR A 153 4.63 -32.82 23.08
N PHE A 154 4.11 -31.59 23.11
CA PHE A 154 4.37 -30.62 22.04
C PHE A 154 5.88 -30.39 21.88
N ASP A 155 6.36 -30.42 20.64
CA ASP A 155 7.76 -30.17 20.32
C ASP A 155 8.10 -28.68 20.47
N GLU A 156 8.49 -28.27 21.68
CA GLU A 156 8.90 -26.89 21.98
C GLU A 156 10.21 -26.47 21.27
N ASN A 157 10.93 -27.41 20.65
CA ASN A 157 12.12 -27.09 19.89
C ASN A 157 11.82 -26.76 18.43
N VAL A 158 10.60 -27.03 17.95
CA VAL A 158 10.18 -26.92 16.55
C VAL A 158 11.23 -27.55 15.63
N ALA A 159 11.58 -28.80 15.92
CA ALA A 159 12.80 -29.43 15.42
C ALA A 159 12.85 -29.48 13.88
N HIS A 160 11.72 -29.70 13.22
CA HIS A 160 11.58 -29.67 11.76
C HIS A 160 12.09 -28.34 11.19
N ASP A 161 11.60 -27.22 11.73
CA ASP A 161 11.90 -25.88 11.24
C ASP A 161 13.35 -25.47 11.49
N THR A 162 14.02 -26.08 12.47
CA THR A 162 15.43 -25.77 12.79
C THR A 162 16.41 -26.19 11.71
N GLU A 163 16.01 -27.05 10.77
CA GLU A 163 16.90 -27.53 9.71
C GLU A 163 17.13 -26.48 8.62
N LYS A 164 16.06 -25.82 8.15
CA LYS A 164 16.13 -24.89 7.00
C LYS A 164 15.35 -23.60 7.20
N ILE A 165 14.10 -23.67 7.67
CA ILE A 165 13.23 -22.48 7.77
C ILE A 165 13.82 -21.45 8.75
N LEU A 166 14.13 -21.87 9.98
CA LEU A 166 14.68 -20.98 11.00
C LEU A 166 16.05 -20.40 10.60
N PRO A 167 17.03 -21.18 10.09
CA PRO A 167 18.28 -20.61 9.57
C PRO A 167 18.06 -19.53 8.50
N PHE A 168 17.23 -19.81 7.49
CA PHE A 168 16.92 -18.86 6.42
C PHE A 168 16.27 -17.57 6.96
N LEU A 169 15.26 -17.71 7.83
CA LEU A 169 14.58 -16.60 8.47
C LEU A 169 15.50 -15.77 9.38
N LEU A 170 16.37 -16.41 10.16
CA LEU A 170 17.28 -15.71 11.06
C LEU A 170 18.37 -14.94 10.31
N GLU A 171 18.81 -15.41 9.14
CA GLU A 171 19.70 -14.65 8.26
C GLU A 171 19.02 -13.39 7.71
N ALA A 172 17.74 -13.49 7.29
CA ALA A 172 16.96 -12.33 6.88
C ALA A 172 16.78 -11.31 8.02
N LEU A 173 16.41 -11.78 9.22
CA LEU A 173 16.24 -10.94 10.41
C LEU A 173 17.56 -10.26 10.82
N ALA A 174 18.71 -10.91 10.60
CA ALA A 174 20.02 -10.31 10.85
C ALA A 174 20.31 -9.15 9.89
N GLU A 175 20.13 -9.36 8.57
CA GLU A 175 20.31 -8.31 7.56
C GLU A 175 19.36 -7.13 7.81
N SER A 176 18.07 -7.39 8.08
CA SER A 176 17.11 -6.33 8.41
C SER A 176 17.52 -5.53 9.65
N ARG A 177 18.05 -6.20 10.68
CA ARG A 177 18.53 -5.52 11.90
C ARG A 177 19.76 -4.65 11.62
N GLU A 178 20.70 -5.13 10.82
CA GLU A 178 21.85 -4.34 10.36
C GLU A 178 21.41 -3.13 9.52
N ALA A 179 20.34 -3.33 8.73
CA ALA A 179 19.66 -2.27 7.99
C ALA A 179 18.81 -1.34 8.88
N GLY A 180 18.70 -1.58 10.20
CA GLY A 180 17.85 -0.77 11.08
C GLY A 180 16.36 -0.83 10.74
N ILE A 181 15.93 -1.92 10.11
CA ILE A 181 14.54 -2.18 9.71
C ILE A 181 13.92 -3.10 10.76
N GLU A 182 12.78 -2.68 11.29
CA GLU A 182 11.99 -3.52 12.19
C GLU A 182 11.12 -4.47 11.36
N MET A 183 11.51 -5.74 11.30
CA MET A 183 10.72 -6.80 10.68
C MET A 183 9.56 -7.22 11.57
N ARG A 184 8.33 -7.15 11.05
CA ARG A 184 7.12 -7.70 11.65
C ARG A 184 6.86 -9.07 11.06
N ILE A 185 7.05 -10.13 11.85
CA ILE A 185 6.75 -11.49 11.43
C ILE A 185 5.35 -11.86 11.90
N PHE A 186 4.48 -12.32 11.00
CA PHE A 186 3.21 -12.93 11.40
C PHE A 186 3.14 -14.40 11.01
N ALA A 187 2.40 -15.18 11.79
CA ALA A 187 2.26 -16.62 11.56
C ALA A 187 0.82 -17.00 11.23
N SER A 188 0.65 -17.95 10.31
CA SER A 188 -0.66 -18.40 9.85
C SER A 188 -0.71 -19.93 9.87
N PRO A 189 -1.70 -20.57 10.49
CA PRO A 189 -1.87 -22.02 10.38
C PRO A 189 -2.70 -22.39 9.16
N TRP A 190 -2.28 -23.43 8.43
CA TRP A 190 -3.09 -24.02 7.36
C TRP A 190 -3.99 -25.13 7.87
N SER A 191 -3.47 -25.95 8.80
CA SER A 191 -4.22 -27.07 9.35
C SER A 191 -3.77 -27.37 10.78
N PRO A 192 -4.70 -27.64 11.71
CA PRO A 192 -4.38 -28.27 12.97
C PRO A 192 -3.94 -29.73 12.75
N PRO A 193 -3.29 -30.37 13.74
CA PRO A 193 -3.03 -31.80 13.70
C PRO A 193 -4.29 -32.60 13.34
N GLU A 194 -4.14 -33.66 12.55
CA GLU A 194 -5.26 -34.42 12.00
C GLU A 194 -6.21 -34.94 13.09
N TRP A 195 -5.68 -35.35 14.24
CA TRP A 195 -6.46 -35.86 15.36
C TRP A 195 -7.38 -34.82 16.02
N MET A 196 -7.18 -33.52 15.74
CA MET A 196 -8.08 -32.45 16.19
C MET A 196 -9.26 -32.21 15.24
N LYS A 197 -9.25 -32.81 14.04
CA LYS A 197 -10.15 -32.46 12.95
C LYS A 197 -11.35 -33.40 12.85
N VAL A 198 -12.46 -32.87 12.36
CA VAL A 198 -13.63 -33.65 11.97
C VAL A 198 -13.22 -34.56 10.80
N PRO A 199 -13.45 -35.89 10.88
CA PRO A 199 -13.13 -36.81 9.80
C PRO A 199 -13.93 -36.51 8.52
N VAL A 200 -13.29 -36.62 7.36
CA VAL A 200 -13.94 -36.58 6.03
C VAL A 200 -13.86 -37.98 5.45
N ASP A 201 -15.00 -38.51 4.98
CA ASP A 201 -15.11 -39.90 4.49
C ASP A 201 -14.58 -40.97 5.47
N GLY A 202 -14.65 -40.66 6.77
CA GLY A 202 -14.21 -41.55 7.85
C GLY A 202 -12.74 -41.43 8.22
N GLU A 203 -11.98 -40.53 7.59
CA GLU A 203 -10.55 -40.34 7.84
C GLU A 203 -10.24 -38.93 8.37
N GLN A 204 -9.40 -38.86 9.41
CA GLN A 204 -8.80 -37.62 9.87
C GLN A 204 -7.53 -37.36 9.08
N SER A 205 -7.39 -36.17 8.52
CA SER A 205 -6.20 -35.79 7.75
C SER A 205 -5.93 -34.28 7.84
N MET A 206 -4.66 -33.90 7.72
CA MET A 206 -4.29 -32.50 7.59
C MET A 206 -4.72 -31.95 6.21
N ILE A 207 -4.70 -32.77 5.16
CA ILE A 207 -4.97 -32.41 3.76
C ILE A 207 -6.43 -32.64 3.31
N SER A 208 -7.35 -32.78 4.26
CA SER A 208 -8.79 -32.77 4.01
C SER A 208 -9.49 -31.93 5.07
N SER A 209 -10.57 -31.25 4.71
CA SER A 209 -11.29 -30.37 5.65
C SER A 209 -12.78 -30.63 5.57
N ALA A 210 -13.42 -30.83 6.72
CA ALA A 210 -14.87 -30.87 6.79
C ALA A 210 -15.48 -29.50 6.45
N ASP A 211 -16.65 -29.53 5.81
CA ASP A 211 -17.49 -28.37 5.49
C ASP A 211 -18.80 -28.52 6.29
N PRO A 212 -19.17 -27.57 7.16
CA PRO A 212 -18.68 -26.18 7.20
C PRO A 212 -17.58 -25.85 8.21
N ASN A 213 -17.30 -26.72 9.20
CA ASN A 213 -16.27 -26.45 10.19
C ASN A 213 -15.37 -27.68 10.40
N CYS A 214 -14.07 -27.49 10.25
CA CYS A 214 -13.07 -28.55 10.30
C CYS A 214 -12.67 -29.00 11.71
N LEU A 215 -12.74 -28.12 12.71
CA LEU A 215 -12.17 -28.35 14.04
C LEU A 215 -13.23 -28.95 14.96
N LEU A 216 -12.89 -30.06 15.63
CA LEU A 216 -13.77 -30.68 16.61
C LEU A 216 -13.95 -29.76 17.82
N PRO A 217 -15.19 -29.56 18.32
CA PRO A 217 -15.46 -28.65 19.44
C PRO A 217 -14.59 -28.91 20.68
N GLU A 218 -14.34 -30.17 21.01
CA GLU A 218 -13.53 -30.57 22.17
C GLU A 218 -12.05 -30.16 22.08
N PHE A 219 -11.54 -29.89 20.87
CA PHE A 219 -10.14 -29.52 20.66
C PHE A 219 -9.92 -28.02 20.48
N GLN A 220 -10.96 -27.17 20.47
CA GLN A 220 -10.79 -25.72 20.30
C GLN A 220 -9.85 -25.09 21.33
N ALA A 221 -10.03 -25.37 22.62
CA ALA A 221 -9.12 -24.88 23.66
C ALA A 221 -7.69 -25.42 23.50
N THR A 222 -7.54 -26.67 23.06
CA THR A 222 -6.24 -27.29 22.80
C THR A 222 -5.55 -26.60 21.62
N TRP A 223 -6.30 -26.29 20.56
CA TRP A 223 -5.79 -25.63 19.37
C TRP A 223 -5.33 -24.19 19.64
N ALA A 224 -6.09 -23.42 20.43
CA ALA A 224 -5.65 -22.10 20.89
C ALA A 224 -4.32 -22.18 21.68
N LYS A 225 -4.20 -23.17 22.57
CA LYS A 225 -2.96 -23.43 23.33
C LYS A 225 -1.79 -23.87 22.44
N TYR A 226 -2.08 -24.63 21.39
CA TYR A 226 -1.09 -25.07 20.40
C TYR A 226 -0.45 -23.87 19.71
N ILE A 227 -1.28 -22.94 19.21
CA ILE A 227 -0.81 -21.72 18.56
C ILE A 227 0.06 -20.89 19.54
N SER A 228 -0.36 -20.76 20.80
CA SER A 228 0.44 -20.07 21.84
C SER A 228 1.82 -20.71 22.07
N LYS A 229 1.87 -22.05 22.12
CA LYS A 229 3.11 -22.80 22.27
C LYS A 229 4.04 -22.63 21.06
N PHE A 230 3.51 -22.64 19.85
CA PHE A 230 4.29 -22.37 18.63
C PHE A 230 4.92 -20.96 18.67
N ILE A 231 4.12 -19.93 18.98
CA ILE A 231 4.61 -18.54 19.10
C ILE A 231 5.76 -18.47 20.12
N THR A 232 5.55 -19.06 21.30
CA THR A 232 6.57 -19.11 22.35
C THR A 232 7.85 -19.82 21.88
N ALA A 233 7.72 -20.93 21.14
CA ALA A 233 8.85 -21.68 20.62
C ALA A 233 9.65 -20.85 19.60
N TYR A 234 8.99 -20.20 18.65
CA TYR A 234 9.63 -19.33 17.65
C TYR A 234 10.31 -18.11 18.28
N GLN A 235 9.65 -17.47 19.26
CA GLN A 235 10.25 -16.36 20.01
C GLN A 235 11.50 -16.78 20.77
N LYS A 236 11.52 -17.98 21.38
CA LYS A 236 12.73 -18.55 22.02
C LYS A 236 13.88 -18.78 21.02
N LYS A 237 13.58 -18.95 19.73
CA LYS A 237 14.58 -19.06 18.65
C LYS A 237 15.01 -17.70 18.09
N GLY A 238 14.49 -16.60 18.61
CA GLY A 238 14.86 -15.24 18.20
C GLY A 238 13.99 -14.64 17.10
N VAL A 239 12.86 -15.27 16.77
CA VAL A 239 11.90 -14.75 15.78
C VAL A 239 10.85 -13.89 16.49
N PRO A 240 10.78 -12.57 16.21
CA PRO A 240 9.81 -11.68 16.85
C PRO A 240 8.44 -11.80 16.17
N ILE A 241 7.63 -12.77 16.59
CA ILE A 241 6.25 -12.90 16.10
C ILE A 241 5.44 -11.69 16.57
N TRP A 242 5.09 -10.82 15.63
CA TRP A 242 4.28 -9.61 15.79
C TRP A 242 2.78 -9.92 15.76
N GLY A 243 2.35 -10.89 14.96
CA GLY A 243 0.93 -11.23 14.85
C GLY A 243 0.67 -12.65 14.38
N ILE A 244 -0.61 -13.01 14.34
CA ILE A 244 -1.11 -14.25 13.75
C ILE A 244 -2.35 -13.99 12.92
N THR A 245 -2.58 -14.83 11.90
CA THR A 245 -3.92 -15.00 11.36
C THR A 245 -4.58 -16.20 12.07
N VAL A 246 -5.91 -16.18 12.21
CA VAL A 246 -6.62 -17.25 12.93
C VAL A 246 -6.52 -18.58 12.18
N GLN A 247 -6.57 -18.53 10.86
CA GLN A 247 -6.58 -19.67 9.95
C GLN A 247 -6.35 -19.16 8.54
N ASN A 248 -5.45 -19.80 7.79
CA ASN A 248 -5.29 -19.56 6.36
C ASN A 248 -6.52 -20.03 5.59
N GLU A 249 -7.07 -19.19 4.71
CA GLU A 249 -8.16 -19.50 3.78
C GLU A 249 -9.34 -20.27 4.41
N PRO A 250 -9.96 -19.76 5.48
CA PRO A 250 -10.99 -20.46 6.24
C PRO A 250 -12.26 -20.77 5.44
N GLU A 251 -12.46 -20.25 4.22
CA GLU A 251 -13.63 -20.60 3.39
C GLU A 251 -13.34 -21.76 2.42
N PHE A 252 -12.08 -22.15 2.27
CA PHE A 252 -11.66 -23.12 1.27
C PHE A 252 -11.23 -24.43 1.94
N ALA A 253 -12.00 -25.49 1.68
CA ALA A 253 -11.64 -26.85 2.04
C ALA A 253 -10.66 -27.42 1.00
N ALA A 254 -9.46 -26.84 0.96
CA ALA A 254 -8.44 -27.17 -0.03
C ALA A 254 -8.03 -28.65 0.02
N PRO A 255 -7.50 -29.22 -1.09
CA PRO A 255 -6.98 -30.58 -1.13
C PRO A 255 -5.56 -30.72 -0.53
N TRP A 256 -5.04 -29.66 0.07
CA TRP A 256 -3.81 -29.60 0.89
C TRP A 256 -4.17 -29.21 2.32
N GLU A 257 -3.19 -28.87 3.16
CA GLU A 257 -3.43 -28.43 4.53
C GLU A 257 -4.49 -27.33 4.58
N ALA A 258 -5.64 -27.66 5.17
CA ALA A 258 -6.78 -26.76 5.23
C ALA A 258 -7.60 -27.00 6.48
N CYS A 259 -8.22 -25.93 6.99
CA CYS A 259 -9.21 -26.01 8.05
C CYS A 259 -10.31 -24.97 7.83
N LYS A 260 -11.41 -25.40 7.19
CA LYS A 260 -12.55 -24.53 6.90
C LYS A 260 -13.27 -24.10 8.20
N TYR A 261 -13.60 -22.81 8.29
CA TYR A 261 -14.45 -22.21 9.31
C TYR A 261 -15.53 -21.34 8.65
N THR A 262 -16.74 -21.40 9.19
CA THR A 262 -17.70 -20.29 9.01
C THR A 262 -17.25 -19.06 9.80
N ALA A 263 -17.66 -17.87 9.36
CA ALA A 263 -17.36 -16.62 10.07
C ALA A 263 -17.82 -16.65 11.54
N SER A 264 -19.02 -17.16 11.82
CA SER A 264 -19.52 -17.27 13.20
C SER A 264 -18.73 -18.27 14.05
N TYR A 265 -18.27 -19.37 13.46
CA TYR A 265 -17.41 -20.33 14.16
C TYR A 265 -16.05 -19.71 14.51
N MET A 266 -15.43 -18.97 13.57
CA MET A 266 -14.19 -18.24 13.84
C MET A 266 -14.39 -17.20 14.95
N ARG A 267 -15.47 -16.40 14.89
CA ARG A 267 -15.82 -15.43 15.93
C ARG A 267 -15.88 -16.08 17.31
N ASP A 268 -16.60 -17.20 17.42
CA ASP A 268 -16.78 -17.90 18.70
C ASP A 268 -15.47 -18.55 19.17
N PHE A 269 -14.67 -19.11 18.27
CA PHE A 269 -13.35 -19.64 18.57
C PHE A 269 -12.41 -18.54 19.11
N VAL A 270 -12.40 -17.37 18.47
CA VAL A 270 -11.62 -16.20 18.92
C VAL A 270 -12.09 -15.72 20.28
N LYS A 271 -13.40 -15.54 20.45
CA LYS A 271 -14.04 -15.05 21.68
C LYS A 271 -13.77 -15.95 22.89
N HIS A 272 -13.91 -17.26 22.72
CA HIS A 272 -13.91 -18.21 23.85
C HIS A 272 -12.57 -18.92 24.07
N HIS A 273 -11.69 -18.96 23.08
CA HIS A 273 -10.46 -19.76 23.14
C HIS A 273 -9.22 -18.99 22.72
N LEU A 274 -9.11 -18.59 21.45
CA LEU A 274 -7.87 -18.03 20.91
C LEU A 274 -7.53 -16.68 21.55
N GLY A 275 -8.48 -15.74 21.53
CA GLY A 275 -8.31 -14.39 22.07
C GLY A 275 -7.87 -14.36 23.54
N PRO A 276 -8.60 -15.02 24.46
CA PRO A 276 -8.20 -15.11 25.86
C PRO A 276 -6.84 -15.77 26.06
N THR A 277 -6.51 -16.82 25.30
CA THR A 277 -5.22 -17.51 25.40
C THR A 277 -4.08 -16.59 24.95
N MET A 278 -4.23 -15.93 23.79
CA MET A 278 -3.20 -15.02 23.28
C MET A 278 -3.02 -13.81 24.20
N ARG A 279 -4.10 -13.19 24.71
CA ARG A 279 -3.96 -12.04 25.62
C ARG A 279 -3.31 -12.41 26.96
N ALA A 280 -3.46 -13.66 27.42
CA ALA A 280 -2.82 -14.14 28.63
C ALA A 280 -1.31 -14.41 28.43
N ASP A 281 -0.95 -15.07 27.32
CA ASP A 281 0.40 -15.55 27.09
C ASP A 281 1.28 -14.55 26.31
N HIS A 282 0.67 -13.79 25.39
CA HIS A 282 1.30 -12.88 24.41
C HIS A 282 0.49 -11.57 24.25
N PRO A 283 0.39 -10.71 25.28
CA PRO A 283 -0.59 -9.62 25.35
C PRO A 283 -0.54 -8.62 24.18
N ASP A 284 0.64 -8.39 23.61
CA ASP A 284 0.87 -7.42 22.52
C ASP A 284 0.69 -8.00 21.11
N LEU A 285 0.52 -9.33 20.98
CA LEU A 285 0.38 -10.04 19.71
C LEU A 285 -0.87 -9.58 18.96
N LYS A 286 -0.71 -9.26 17.67
CA LYS A 286 -1.84 -8.91 16.80
C LYS A 286 -2.59 -10.15 16.31
N ILE A 287 -3.92 -10.11 16.36
CA ILE A 287 -4.77 -11.20 15.84
C ILE A 287 -5.52 -10.68 14.62
N MET A 288 -5.31 -11.33 13.48
CA MET A 288 -5.99 -11.05 12.22
C MET A 288 -6.99 -12.16 11.92
N ALA A 289 -8.24 -11.79 11.68
CA ALA A 289 -9.25 -12.74 11.20
C ALA A 289 -9.30 -12.77 9.66
N PHE A 290 -10.15 -13.64 9.11
CA PHE A 290 -10.37 -13.84 7.69
C PHE A 290 -9.19 -14.52 6.95
N ASP A 291 -8.15 -13.81 6.53
CA ASP A 291 -6.99 -14.39 5.80
C ASP A 291 -7.41 -15.17 4.55
N HIS A 292 -8.26 -14.54 3.73
CA HIS A 292 -8.81 -15.11 2.50
C HIS A 292 -9.17 -14.01 1.49
N ASN A 293 -9.84 -14.37 0.40
CA ASN A 293 -10.02 -13.51 -0.77
C ASN A 293 -10.89 -12.27 -0.52
N LYS A 294 -10.55 -11.15 -1.17
CA LYS A 294 -11.15 -9.82 -0.93
C LYS A 294 -12.66 -9.74 -1.10
N ASP A 295 -13.26 -10.58 -1.95
CA ASP A 295 -14.69 -10.60 -2.27
C ASP A 295 -15.60 -10.73 -1.05
N HIS A 296 -15.22 -11.49 -0.02
CA HIS A 296 -16.02 -11.69 1.19
C HIS A 296 -15.56 -10.93 2.44
N VAL A 297 -14.50 -10.12 2.36
CA VAL A 297 -13.90 -9.45 3.54
C VAL A 297 -14.91 -8.61 4.32
N HIS A 298 -15.80 -7.90 3.64
CA HIS A 298 -16.85 -7.08 4.26
C HIS A 298 -17.89 -7.91 5.05
N LEU A 299 -18.23 -9.12 4.58
CA LEU A 299 -19.14 -10.02 5.28
C LEU A 299 -18.49 -10.53 6.58
N TRP A 300 -17.21 -10.87 6.52
CA TRP A 300 -16.43 -11.30 7.68
C TRP A 300 -16.22 -10.15 8.67
N ALA A 301 -15.98 -8.93 8.18
CA ALA A 301 -15.90 -7.73 9.03
C ALA A 301 -17.18 -7.57 9.87
N ASN A 302 -18.35 -7.68 9.26
CA ASN A 302 -19.63 -7.60 9.98
C ASN A 302 -19.70 -8.66 11.10
N VAL A 303 -19.45 -9.93 10.78
CA VAL A 303 -19.57 -11.02 11.76
C VAL A 303 -18.54 -10.90 12.90
N MET A 304 -17.31 -10.51 12.59
CA MET A 304 -16.22 -10.43 13.57
C MET A 304 -16.33 -9.18 14.45
N TYR A 305 -16.84 -8.06 13.93
CA TYR A 305 -16.84 -6.77 14.63
C TYR A 305 -18.17 -6.40 15.29
N GLU A 306 -19.31 -6.96 14.85
CA GLU A 306 -20.60 -6.75 15.52
C GLU A 306 -20.69 -7.39 16.92
N ASP A 307 -19.89 -8.43 17.21
CA ASP A 307 -19.77 -9.01 18.56
C ASP A 307 -18.60 -8.36 19.32
N PRO A 308 -18.86 -7.45 20.28
CA PRO A 308 -17.80 -6.76 21.01
C PRO A 308 -16.91 -7.69 21.83
N GLU A 309 -17.39 -8.87 22.24
CA GLU A 309 -16.59 -9.83 23.00
C GLU A 309 -15.54 -10.53 22.13
N ALA A 310 -15.79 -10.66 20.82
CA ALA A 310 -14.80 -11.12 19.85
C ALA A 310 -13.94 -9.96 19.34
N ALA A 311 -14.57 -8.83 18.99
CA ALA A 311 -13.92 -7.66 18.39
C ALA A 311 -12.80 -7.05 19.25
N GLN A 312 -12.85 -7.21 20.57
CA GLN A 312 -11.77 -6.78 21.48
C GLN A 312 -10.45 -7.54 21.25
N TYR A 313 -10.50 -8.76 20.70
CA TYR A 313 -9.34 -9.59 20.43
C TYR A 313 -8.81 -9.44 19.00
N VAL A 314 -9.67 -9.11 18.03
CA VAL A 314 -9.29 -8.98 16.62
C VAL A 314 -8.73 -7.57 16.38
N ASP A 315 -7.48 -7.47 15.93
CA ASP A 315 -6.82 -6.19 15.64
C ASP A 315 -7.01 -5.75 14.17
N GLY A 316 -7.31 -6.68 13.27
CA GLY A 316 -7.52 -6.42 11.84
C GLY A 316 -8.03 -7.64 11.07
N LEU A 317 -8.23 -7.47 9.76
CA LEU A 317 -8.48 -8.57 8.83
C LEU A 317 -7.30 -8.73 7.88
N ALA A 318 -7.00 -9.98 7.53
CA ALA A 318 -6.05 -10.33 6.49
C ALA A 318 -6.80 -10.70 5.20
N VAL A 319 -6.24 -10.36 4.03
CA VAL A 319 -6.85 -10.62 2.71
C VAL A 319 -5.86 -11.17 1.69
N HIS A 320 -6.37 -11.99 0.76
CA HIS A 320 -5.65 -12.62 -0.35
C HIS A 320 -6.12 -12.05 -1.69
N TRP A 321 -5.30 -12.16 -2.72
CA TRP A 321 -5.54 -11.50 -4.01
C TRP A 321 -6.35 -12.31 -5.06
N TYR A 322 -6.64 -13.60 -4.81
CA TYR A 322 -6.96 -14.56 -5.89
C TYR A 322 -8.32 -14.35 -6.57
N THR A 323 -9.21 -13.53 -6.01
CA THR A 323 -10.48 -13.15 -6.64
C THR A 323 -10.40 -11.85 -7.44
N GLY A 324 -9.25 -11.17 -7.43
CA GLY A 324 -9.01 -9.92 -8.15
C GLY A 324 -9.37 -8.67 -7.34
N ASP A 325 -9.58 -7.56 -8.04
CA ASP A 325 -9.62 -6.20 -7.48
C ASP A 325 -10.41 -6.08 -6.15
N TYR A 326 -11.74 -6.29 -6.17
CA TYR A 326 -12.66 -6.17 -5.01
C TYR A 326 -12.33 -5.05 -4.00
N PHE A 327 -11.74 -3.95 -4.47
CA PHE A 327 -11.26 -2.85 -3.63
C PHE A 327 -12.41 -2.15 -2.88
N ASP A 328 -13.61 -2.16 -3.47
CA ASP A 328 -14.85 -1.70 -2.85
C ASP A 328 -15.22 -2.49 -1.59
N ARG A 329 -14.88 -3.79 -1.54
CA ARG A 329 -15.11 -4.65 -0.36
C ARG A 329 -14.14 -4.34 0.76
N LEU A 330 -12.91 -3.96 0.45
CA LEU A 330 -11.96 -3.44 1.43
C LEU A 330 -12.47 -2.14 2.04
N GLU A 331 -13.01 -1.23 1.22
CA GLU A 331 -13.59 0.02 1.72
C GLU A 331 -14.82 -0.23 2.62
N GLN A 332 -15.69 -1.19 2.27
CA GLN A 332 -16.82 -1.60 3.12
C GLN A 332 -16.35 -2.23 4.45
N ALA A 333 -15.33 -3.09 4.42
CA ALA A 333 -14.75 -3.68 5.63
C ALA A 333 -14.12 -2.62 6.53
N HIS A 334 -13.38 -1.67 5.97
CA HIS A 334 -12.83 -0.54 6.71
C HIS A 334 -13.94 0.33 7.33
N ALA A 335 -15.00 0.65 6.57
CA ALA A 335 -16.12 1.43 7.06
C ALA A 335 -16.86 0.76 8.24
N THR A 336 -16.80 -0.57 8.34
CA THR A 336 -17.41 -1.34 9.44
C THR A 336 -16.68 -1.12 10.77
N ALA A 337 -15.34 -1.08 10.75
CA ALA A 337 -14.51 -0.82 11.92
C ALA A 337 -13.23 -0.07 11.54
N PRO A 338 -13.29 1.28 11.40
CA PRO A 338 -12.18 2.08 10.86
C PRO A 338 -10.89 2.05 11.68
N GLU A 339 -10.97 1.67 12.96
CA GLU A 339 -9.82 1.51 13.85
C GLU A 339 -9.08 0.17 13.67
N LYS A 340 -9.66 -0.76 12.92
CA LYS A 340 -9.08 -2.08 12.62
C LYS A 340 -8.36 -2.02 11.28
N PHE A 341 -7.17 -2.60 11.21
CA PHE A 341 -6.38 -2.56 9.97
C PHE A 341 -6.80 -3.67 8.98
N LEU A 342 -6.51 -3.45 7.70
CA LEU A 342 -6.57 -4.46 6.64
C LEU A 342 -5.14 -4.76 6.17
N LEU A 343 -4.78 -6.03 6.03
CA LEU A 343 -3.44 -6.45 5.60
C LEU A 343 -3.57 -7.45 4.44
N ALA A 344 -2.93 -7.17 3.30
CA ALA A 344 -2.80 -8.15 2.23
C ALA A 344 -1.70 -9.15 2.63
N SER A 345 -2.11 -10.36 3.01
CA SER A 345 -1.26 -11.35 3.68
C SER A 345 -0.66 -12.37 2.72
N GLU A 346 -1.20 -12.47 1.52
CA GLU A 346 -0.78 -13.44 0.52
C GLU A 346 -1.21 -13.04 -0.89
N ALA A 347 -0.28 -13.19 -1.83
CA ALA A 347 -0.52 -13.02 -3.25
C ALA A 347 0.55 -13.78 -4.05
N THR A 348 0.13 -14.56 -5.05
CA THR A 348 1.01 -15.18 -6.05
C THR A 348 0.29 -15.54 -7.32
N ASP A 349 1.02 -15.48 -8.44
CA ASP A 349 0.55 -15.98 -9.73
C ASP A 349 1.02 -17.44 -9.90
N CYS A 350 0.27 -18.26 -10.63
CA CYS A 350 0.55 -19.67 -10.86
C CYS A 350 0.20 -20.02 -12.32
N PRO A 351 0.88 -20.97 -13.00
CA PRO A 351 1.90 -21.89 -12.48
C PRO A 351 3.28 -21.25 -12.33
N GLY A 352 4.31 -22.05 -12.03
CA GLY A 352 5.72 -21.64 -12.08
C GLY A 352 6.15 -21.06 -13.44
N ILE A 353 7.42 -20.65 -13.55
CA ILE A 353 7.91 -19.82 -14.66
C ILE A 353 8.64 -20.57 -15.77
N ALA A 354 8.80 -21.88 -15.65
CA ALA A 354 9.58 -22.67 -16.60
C ALA A 354 9.12 -22.46 -18.06
N ASP A 355 7.81 -22.29 -18.27
CA ASP A 355 7.22 -22.08 -19.60
C ASP A 355 7.20 -20.60 -20.02
N GLU A 356 7.09 -19.66 -19.08
CA GLU A 356 6.95 -18.22 -19.34
C GLU A 356 7.83 -17.36 -18.41
N PRO A 357 9.17 -17.45 -18.51
CA PRO A 357 10.07 -16.67 -17.68
C PRO A 357 9.96 -15.17 -17.99
N LEU A 358 10.10 -14.32 -16.95
CA LEU A 358 10.03 -12.87 -17.08
C LEU A 358 8.68 -12.35 -17.62
N ASN A 359 7.58 -13.03 -17.30
CA ASN A 359 6.24 -12.60 -17.70
C ASN A 359 5.93 -11.20 -17.12
N TRP A 360 5.88 -10.20 -17.99
CA TRP A 360 5.67 -8.81 -17.60
C TRP A 360 4.25 -8.54 -17.10
N HIS A 361 3.26 -9.27 -17.60
CA HIS A 361 1.87 -9.10 -17.20
C HIS A 361 1.66 -9.46 -15.73
N ARG A 362 2.39 -10.46 -15.20
CA ARG A 362 2.39 -10.79 -13.77
C ARG A 362 2.82 -9.60 -12.91
N ALA A 363 3.82 -8.84 -13.36
CA ALA A 363 4.28 -7.65 -12.65
C ALA A 363 3.27 -6.50 -12.70
N GLU A 364 2.62 -6.29 -13.85
CA GLU A 364 1.54 -5.30 -13.99
C GLU A 364 0.31 -5.65 -13.15
N ALA A 365 -0.04 -6.93 -13.06
CA ALA A 365 -1.12 -7.41 -12.19
C ALA A 365 -0.77 -7.18 -10.71
N LEU A 366 0.44 -7.55 -10.28
CA LEU A 366 0.94 -7.34 -8.92
C LEU A 366 0.94 -5.85 -8.53
N ALA A 367 1.48 -4.96 -9.37
CA ALA A 367 1.48 -3.54 -9.03
C ALA A 367 0.09 -2.90 -9.07
N HIS A 368 -0.80 -3.35 -9.95
CA HIS A 368 -2.18 -2.90 -9.95
C HIS A 368 -2.89 -3.27 -8.65
N ASP A 369 -2.72 -4.51 -8.20
CA ASP A 369 -3.30 -5.02 -6.97
C ASP A 369 -2.79 -4.24 -5.75
N ILE A 370 -1.47 -4.07 -5.63
CA ILE A 370 -0.86 -3.28 -4.55
C ILE A 370 -1.38 -1.84 -4.56
N LEU A 371 -1.46 -1.18 -5.73
CA LEU A 371 -1.95 0.21 -5.81
C LEU A 371 -3.41 0.31 -5.37
N GLY A 372 -4.26 -0.63 -5.78
CA GLY A 372 -5.67 -0.65 -5.39
C GLY A 372 -5.86 -0.96 -3.90
N ASP A 373 -5.13 -1.95 -3.37
CA ASP A 373 -5.16 -2.30 -1.95
C ASP A 373 -4.74 -1.10 -1.08
N LEU A 374 -3.63 -0.43 -1.43
CA LEU A 374 -3.17 0.76 -0.74
C LEU A 374 -4.15 1.95 -0.89
N ALA A 375 -4.84 2.07 -2.03
CA ALA A 375 -5.88 3.06 -2.20
C ALA A 375 -7.12 2.77 -1.32
N SER A 376 -7.33 1.50 -0.95
CA SER A 376 -8.49 1.01 -0.21
C SER A 376 -8.12 0.47 1.18
N TRP A 377 -7.35 1.27 1.92
CA TRP A 377 -7.07 1.12 3.37
C TRP A 377 -6.17 -0.05 3.79
N VAL A 378 -5.62 -0.83 2.87
CA VAL A 378 -4.64 -1.86 3.22
C VAL A 378 -3.35 -1.21 3.72
N VAL A 379 -2.83 -1.71 4.84
CA VAL A 379 -1.66 -1.15 5.54
C VAL A 379 -0.36 -1.87 5.18
N ALA A 380 -0.41 -3.10 4.69
CA ALA A 380 0.76 -3.88 4.30
C ALA A 380 0.41 -4.90 3.23
N TRP A 381 1.41 -5.28 2.43
CA TRP A 381 1.24 -6.25 1.35
C TRP A 381 2.37 -7.28 1.36
N THR A 382 2.00 -8.56 1.28
CA THR A 382 2.92 -9.69 1.46
C THR A 382 2.82 -10.61 0.26
N ASP A 383 3.94 -10.72 -0.47
CA ASP A 383 4.12 -11.74 -1.52
C ASP A 383 4.09 -13.15 -0.91
N TRP A 384 3.86 -14.17 -1.74
CA TRP A 384 3.87 -15.54 -1.27
C TRP A 384 5.29 -16.07 -1.04
N ASN A 385 5.77 -16.99 -1.87
CA ASN A 385 7.07 -17.60 -1.65
C ASN A 385 8.20 -16.62 -1.98
N LEU A 386 9.06 -16.31 -1.00
CA LEU A 386 10.25 -15.46 -1.24
C LEU A 386 11.19 -16.05 -2.31
N LEU A 387 11.20 -17.37 -2.50
CA LEU A 387 12.08 -18.04 -3.44
C LEU A 387 11.48 -19.37 -3.90
N LEU A 388 11.46 -19.63 -5.20
CA LEU A 388 11.08 -20.94 -5.76
C LEU A 388 12.09 -21.37 -6.83
N ASP A 389 12.00 -22.60 -7.31
CA ASP A 389 12.71 -23.05 -8.52
C ASP A 389 11.88 -22.73 -9.79
N PRO A 390 12.43 -22.89 -11.01
CA PRO A 390 11.72 -22.58 -12.26
C PRO A 390 10.37 -23.29 -12.39
N GLU A 391 10.24 -24.51 -11.89
CA GLU A 391 9.00 -25.28 -11.89
C GLU A 391 7.95 -24.74 -10.91
N GLY A 392 8.36 -23.87 -9.97
CA GLY A 392 7.48 -23.23 -9.01
C GLY A 392 7.25 -24.01 -7.72
N GLY A 393 8.20 -24.84 -7.30
CA GLY A 393 8.09 -25.70 -6.12
C GLY A 393 9.32 -25.65 -5.20
N PRO A 394 9.50 -26.66 -4.33
CA PRO A 394 8.67 -27.87 -4.21
C PRO A 394 7.27 -27.58 -3.62
N ASN A 395 6.27 -28.30 -4.13
CA ASN A 395 4.91 -28.35 -3.59
C ASN A 395 4.43 -29.81 -3.64
N HIS A 396 4.05 -30.39 -2.50
CA HIS A 396 3.82 -31.84 -2.41
C HIS A 396 2.54 -32.32 -3.10
N LEU A 397 1.69 -31.39 -3.55
CA LEU A 397 0.44 -31.67 -4.28
C LEU A 397 0.42 -31.04 -5.68
N GLY A 398 1.56 -30.52 -6.14
CA GLY A 398 1.72 -29.97 -7.49
C GLY A 398 1.02 -28.64 -7.73
N ASN A 399 0.65 -27.91 -6.67
CA ASN A 399 0.12 -26.55 -6.73
C ASN A 399 1.26 -25.53 -6.92
N ASN A 400 2.04 -25.70 -7.98
CA ASN A 400 3.23 -24.90 -8.23
C ASN A 400 2.87 -23.46 -8.61
N CYS A 401 3.64 -22.50 -8.12
CA CYS A 401 3.40 -21.07 -8.37
C CYS A 401 4.69 -20.32 -8.65
N ASP A 402 4.54 -19.03 -8.93
CA ASP A 402 5.64 -18.12 -9.17
C ASP A 402 6.24 -17.55 -7.86
N ALA A 403 7.43 -16.95 -7.95
CA ALA A 403 8.08 -16.15 -6.93
C ALA A 403 8.79 -14.95 -7.56
N LEU A 404 8.93 -13.85 -6.81
CA LEU A 404 9.61 -12.64 -7.27
C LEU A 404 11.09 -12.90 -7.61
N MET A 405 11.73 -13.80 -6.87
CA MET A 405 13.05 -14.34 -7.20
C MET A 405 12.97 -15.85 -7.41
N VAL A 406 13.74 -16.35 -8.37
CA VAL A 406 13.80 -17.77 -8.71
C VAL A 406 15.24 -18.28 -8.54
N ALA A 407 15.40 -19.37 -7.81
CA ALA A 407 16.66 -20.09 -7.65
C ALA A 407 16.80 -21.15 -8.75
N ASP A 408 17.73 -20.92 -9.66
CA ASP A 408 18.01 -21.80 -10.80
C ASP A 408 19.51 -22.11 -10.84
N PRO A 409 20.07 -22.82 -9.84
CA PRO A 409 21.51 -23.02 -9.69
C PRO A 409 22.17 -23.70 -10.91
N GLU A 410 21.38 -24.45 -11.69
CA GLU A 410 21.82 -25.09 -12.93
C GLU A 410 21.74 -24.16 -14.16
N ASN A 411 21.19 -22.96 -13.99
CA ASN A 411 20.99 -21.93 -15.01
C ASN A 411 20.22 -22.47 -16.24
N THR A 412 19.17 -23.25 -15.97
CA THR A 412 18.29 -23.83 -16.98
C THR A 412 17.61 -22.79 -17.86
N LEU A 413 17.31 -21.60 -17.30
CA LEU A 413 16.66 -20.48 -17.99
C LEU A 413 17.63 -19.47 -18.61
N GLY A 414 18.95 -19.64 -18.41
CA GLY A 414 19.96 -18.74 -18.95
C GLY A 414 20.03 -17.36 -18.27
N GLN A 415 19.42 -17.18 -17.10
CA GLN A 415 19.38 -15.92 -16.34
C GLN A 415 20.35 -15.87 -15.13
N GLY A 416 21.15 -16.91 -14.95
CA GLY A 416 22.05 -17.10 -13.80
C GLY A 416 21.41 -17.90 -12.67
N PRO A 417 22.20 -18.24 -11.62
CA PRO A 417 21.74 -19.08 -10.50
C PRO A 417 20.63 -18.45 -9.65
N LEU A 418 20.51 -17.12 -9.69
CA LEU A 418 19.47 -16.35 -9.02
C LEU A 418 18.88 -15.36 -10.02
N MET A 419 17.64 -15.61 -10.40
CA MET A 419 16.87 -14.85 -11.39
C MET A 419 15.94 -13.87 -10.69
N PHE A 420 15.89 -12.65 -11.22
CA PHE A 420 15.04 -11.55 -10.72
C PHE A 420 13.94 -11.30 -11.73
N GLN A 421 12.69 -11.53 -11.33
CA GLN A 421 11.56 -11.37 -12.22
C GLN A 421 11.09 -9.92 -12.33
N PRO A 422 10.31 -9.56 -13.37
CA PRO A 422 9.68 -8.24 -13.44
C PRO A 422 8.91 -7.88 -12.16
N THR A 423 8.25 -8.86 -11.54
CA THR A 423 7.53 -8.72 -10.26
C THR A 423 8.43 -8.23 -9.13
N TYR A 424 9.69 -8.69 -9.04
CA TYR A 424 10.68 -8.19 -8.07
C TYR A 424 10.93 -6.68 -8.23
N TYR A 425 11.13 -6.22 -9.47
CA TYR A 425 11.39 -4.80 -9.72
C TYR A 425 10.16 -3.93 -9.43
N PHE A 426 8.96 -4.42 -9.77
CA PHE A 426 7.71 -3.72 -9.49
C PHE A 426 7.43 -3.63 -7.98
N MET A 427 7.64 -4.71 -7.23
CA MET A 427 7.61 -4.70 -5.76
C MET A 427 8.61 -3.69 -5.16
N GLY A 428 9.76 -3.51 -5.82
CA GLY A 428 10.76 -2.51 -5.45
C GLY A 428 10.28 -1.07 -5.47
N HIS A 429 9.33 -0.72 -6.35
CA HIS A 429 8.78 0.64 -6.41
C HIS A 429 7.94 1.00 -5.18
N PHE A 430 7.43 0.01 -4.45
CA PHE A 430 6.72 0.19 -3.20
C PHE A 430 7.68 0.08 -2.01
N SER A 431 8.27 -1.10 -1.84
CA SER A 431 9.11 -1.45 -0.68
C SER A 431 10.27 -0.48 -0.43
N ARG A 432 10.93 0.01 -1.49
CA ARG A 432 12.08 0.93 -1.35
C ARG A 432 11.70 2.38 -1.05
N PHE A 433 10.51 2.80 -1.44
CA PHE A 433 10.13 4.21 -1.52
C PHE A 433 8.92 4.59 -0.65
N VAL A 434 8.24 3.59 -0.10
CA VAL A 434 7.14 3.72 0.86
C VAL A 434 7.55 2.99 2.14
N PRO A 435 8.44 3.60 2.97
CA PRO A 435 8.95 2.94 4.18
C PRO A 435 7.85 2.76 5.23
N PRO A 436 8.03 1.85 6.21
CA PRO A 436 7.14 1.75 7.36
C PRO A 436 6.92 3.11 8.04
N GLY A 437 5.66 3.42 8.34
CA GLY A 437 5.23 4.71 8.88
C GLY A 437 4.93 5.78 7.82
N ALA A 438 5.16 5.52 6.53
CA ALA A 438 4.65 6.37 5.46
C ALA A 438 3.13 6.47 5.55
N THR A 439 2.58 7.65 5.27
CA THR A 439 1.13 7.90 5.33
C THR A 439 0.61 8.08 3.92
N HIS A 440 -0.41 7.32 3.55
CA HIS A 440 -1.10 7.50 2.27
C HIS A 440 -1.81 8.87 2.23
N VAL A 441 -1.71 9.58 1.11
CA VAL A 441 -2.27 10.93 0.91
C VAL A 441 -3.01 11.05 -0.42
N ALA A 442 -3.92 12.01 -0.51
CA ALA A 442 -4.76 12.14 -1.70
C ALA A 442 -3.96 12.51 -2.96
N ALA A 443 -4.24 11.79 -4.05
CA ALA A 443 -3.68 12.03 -5.37
C ALA A 443 -4.76 11.93 -6.46
N ASN A 444 -5.14 13.08 -7.03
CA ASN A 444 -6.24 13.17 -8.00
C ASN A 444 -5.71 13.56 -9.39
N ALA A 445 -6.04 12.78 -10.42
CA ALA A 445 -5.70 13.10 -11.80
C ALA A 445 -6.86 13.88 -12.44
N THR A 446 -6.57 14.95 -13.18
CA THR A 446 -7.57 15.71 -13.95
C THR A 446 -7.75 15.20 -15.38
N PHE A 447 -7.05 14.12 -15.74
CA PHE A 447 -7.05 13.57 -17.09
C PHE A 447 -7.43 12.11 -17.14
N THR A 448 -7.78 11.70 -18.35
CA THR A 448 -8.01 10.32 -18.72
C THR A 448 -6.80 9.86 -19.52
N ALA A 449 -5.99 8.97 -18.93
CA ALA A 449 -4.89 8.34 -19.65
C ALA A 449 -5.42 7.60 -20.92
N PRO A 450 -4.67 7.60 -22.03
CA PRO A 450 -5.01 6.84 -23.23
C PRO A 450 -5.18 5.36 -22.88
N GLU A 451 -6.23 4.76 -23.39
CA GLU A 451 -6.57 3.37 -23.08
C GLU A 451 -5.88 2.42 -24.05
N ALA A 452 -5.65 1.18 -23.60
CA ALA A 452 -5.42 0.09 -24.55
C ALA A 452 -6.70 -0.08 -25.37
N ASN A 453 -6.59 -0.28 -26.69
CA ASN A 453 -7.73 -0.73 -27.50
C ASN A 453 -8.25 -2.01 -26.84
N VAL A 454 -9.42 -1.94 -26.21
CA VAL A 454 -10.04 -3.08 -25.54
C VAL A 454 -10.46 -4.06 -26.63
N PRO A 455 -9.79 -5.22 -26.79
CA PRO A 455 -10.23 -6.22 -27.75
C PRO A 455 -11.63 -6.70 -27.35
N ALA A 456 -12.43 -7.23 -28.28
CA ALA A 456 -13.72 -7.84 -27.96
C ALA A 456 -13.60 -8.94 -26.86
N GLU A 457 -12.40 -9.50 -26.66
CA GLU A 457 -12.07 -10.44 -25.60
C GLU A 457 -12.10 -9.84 -24.17
N ALA A 458 -11.93 -8.53 -24.00
CA ALA A 458 -11.89 -7.86 -22.69
C ALA A 458 -13.28 -7.47 -22.15
N VAL A 459 -14.35 -7.78 -22.90
CA VAL A 459 -15.74 -7.83 -22.43
C VAL A 459 -16.15 -9.30 -22.36
N SER A 460 -15.40 -10.11 -21.61
CA SER A 460 -15.70 -11.54 -21.40
C SER A 460 -16.75 -11.74 -20.29
N ASN A 461 -17.18 -13.00 -20.09
CA ASN A 461 -18.09 -13.29 -18.97
C ASN A 461 -17.36 -12.93 -17.67
N GLY A 462 -17.97 -12.11 -16.83
CA GLY A 462 -17.37 -11.66 -15.57
C GLY A 462 -16.79 -10.25 -15.64
N ALA A 463 -16.72 -9.62 -16.82
CA ALA A 463 -16.20 -8.26 -16.90
C ALA A 463 -17.16 -7.27 -16.21
N LEU A 464 -16.67 -6.61 -15.16
CA LEU A 464 -17.45 -5.66 -14.37
C LEU A 464 -17.81 -4.40 -15.16
N LEU A 465 -18.98 -3.83 -14.86
CA LEU A 465 -19.40 -2.53 -15.36
C LEU A 465 -18.75 -1.40 -14.55
N ALA A 466 -18.46 -0.30 -15.22
CA ALA A 466 -17.93 0.90 -14.57
C ALA A 466 -18.33 2.18 -15.29
N LEU A 467 -18.11 3.32 -14.64
CA LEU A 467 -18.20 4.64 -15.27
C LEU A 467 -16.92 5.03 -16.00
N PHE A 468 -17.04 5.44 -17.25
CA PHE A 468 -15.93 6.00 -18.04
C PHE A 468 -16.34 7.24 -18.81
N PRO A 469 -15.41 8.11 -19.23
CA PRO A 469 -15.74 9.19 -20.14
C PRO A 469 -16.47 8.68 -21.38
N CYS A 470 -17.52 9.37 -21.81
CA CYS A 470 -18.29 9.00 -22.98
C CYS A 470 -17.42 9.08 -24.25
N ASP A 471 -17.34 7.99 -25.01
CA ASP A 471 -16.48 7.83 -26.20
C ASP A 471 -17.21 7.27 -27.42
N ASP A 472 -18.52 7.04 -27.32
CA ASP A 472 -19.39 6.41 -28.33
C ASP A 472 -18.96 4.99 -28.75
N GLY A 473 -17.98 4.38 -28.06
CA GLY A 473 -17.50 3.04 -28.35
C GLY A 473 -18.53 1.95 -28.05
N GLU A 474 -18.43 0.80 -28.72
CA GLU A 474 -19.39 -0.31 -28.61
C GLU A 474 -19.62 -0.80 -27.17
N ARG A 475 -18.62 -0.65 -26.30
CA ARG A 475 -18.69 -0.99 -24.87
C ARG A 475 -19.61 -0.07 -24.07
N GLN A 476 -19.91 1.12 -24.56
CA GLN A 476 -20.84 2.07 -23.93
C GLN A 476 -22.25 1.98 -24.51
N GLN A 477 -22.45 1.16 -25.54
CA GLN A 477 -23.72 0.98 -26.20
C GLN A 477 -24.43 -0.25 -25.63
N TRP A 478 -25.62 -0.01 -25.09
CA TRP A 478 -26.48 -0.99 -24.43
C TRP A 478 -27.76 -1.18 -25.24
N GLY A 479 -27.69 -2.06 -26.24
CA GLY A 479 -28.82 -2.43 -27.08
C GLY A 479 -29.89 -3.21 -26.30
N GLN A 480 -31.14 -3.13 -26.76
CA GLN A 480 -32.25 -3.88 -26.19
C GLN A 480 -32.50 -5.16 -26.99
N THR A 481 -32.49 -6.32 -26.34
CA THR A 481 -32.61 -7.62 -27.04
C THR A 481 -33.96 -8.31 -26.85
N PHE A 482 -34.49 -8.33 -25.62
CA PHE A 482 -35.73 -9.05 -25.30
C PHE A 482 -36.55 -8.26 -24.27
N SER A 483 -37.86 -8.10 -24.52
CA SER A 483 -38.80 -7.73 -23.46
C SER A 483 -39.40 -8.98 -22.84
N ALA A 484 -39.22 -9.21 -21.53
CA ALA A 484 -40.09 -10.16 -20.85
C ALA A 484 -41.53 -9.60 -20.91
N ALA A 485 -42.51 -10.44 -21.27
CA ALA A 485 -43.89 -10.01 -21.37
C ALA A 485 -44.42 -9.66 -19.97
N GLY A 486 -44.44 -8.37 -19.62
CA GLY A 486 -45.10 -7.88 -18.41
C GLY A 486 -46.62 -7.96 -18.55
N ASN A 487 -47.30 -8.42 -17.50
CA ASN A 487 -48.76 -8.37 -17.41
C ASN A 487 -49.23 -6.90 -17.37
N PRO A 488 -50.21 -6.49 -18.21
CA PRO A 488 -50.67 -5.11 -18.27
C PRO A 488 -51.55 -4.82 -17.04
N GLY A 489 -50.96 -4.25 -15.99
CA GLY A 489 -51.70 -3.87 -14.78
C GLY A 489 -50.86 -3.37 -13.61
N GLU A 490 -49.57 -3.68 -13.55
CA GLU A 490 -48.62 -3.11 -12.61
C GLU A 490 -47.67 -2.16 -13.34
N ARG A 491 -47.11 -1.18 -12.62
CA ARG A 491 -46.34 -0.02 -13.10
C ARG A 491 -45.56 -0.32 -14.39
N ASP A 492 -45.62 0.60 -15.35
CA ASP A 492 -45.06 0.53 -16.71
C ASP A 492 -43.52 0.35 -16.73
N HIS A 493 -43.04 -0.79 -16.23
CA HIS A 493 -41.66 -1.23 -16.29
C HIS A 493 -41.57 -2.12 -17.52
N SER A 494 -41.17 -1.54 -18.66
CA SER A 494 -40.71 -2.37 -19.77
C SER A 494 -39.46 -3.09 -19.28
N SER A 495 -39.61 -4.34 -18.85
CA SER A 495 -38.54 -5.23 -18.41
C SER A 495 -37.67 -5.61 -19.62
N LEU A 496 -36.40 -5.23 -19.61
CA LEU A 496 -35.49 -5.29 -20.75
C LEU A 496 -34.19 -6.01 -20.36
N HIS A 497 -33.63 -6.75 -21.32
CA HIS A 497 -32.24 -7.20 -21.24
C HIS A 497 -31.37 -6.18 -21.98
N LEU A 498 -30.43 -5.56 -21.25
CA LEU A 498 -29.47 -4.61 -21.79
C LEU A 498 -28.25 -5.39 -22.29
N GLN A 499 -28.08 -5.50 -23.61
CA GLN A 499 -26.96 -6.19 -24.24
C GLN A 499 -25.87 -5.20 -24.65
N SER A 500 -24.64 -5.46 -24.24
CA SER A 500 -23.47 -4.72 -24.69
C SER A 500 -23.19 -5.00 -26.17
N ALA A 501 -23.03 -3.94 -26.96
CA ALA A 501 -22.69 -4.06 -28.38
C ALA A 501 -21.27 -4.61 -28.63
N ALA A 502 -20.39 -4.56 -27.64
CA ALA A 502 -18.99 -5.01 -27.78
C ALA A 502 -18.80 -6.54 -27.76
N ALA A 503 -19.74 -7.32 -27.19
CA ALA A 503 -19.50 -8.75 -26.97
C ALA A 503 -20.76 -9.64 -26.97
N ASP A 504 -21.89 -9.16 -27.46
CA ASP A 504 -23.18 -9.88 -27.45
C ASP A 504 -23.57 -10.43 -26.05
N LYS A 505 -23.14 -9.76 -24.97
CA LYS A 505 -23.37 -10.14 -23.56
C LYS A 505 -24.35 -9.19 -22.88
N CYS A 506 -25.06 -9.68 -21.89
CA CYS A 506 -26.07 -8.92 -21.16
C CYS A 506 -25.51 -8.37 -19.86
N MET A 507 -25.99 -7.19 -19.46
CA MET A 507 -25.85 -6.69 -18.11
C MET A 507 -26.41 -7.73 -17.14
N ASP A 508 -25.65 -8.03 -16.10
CA ASP A 508 -25.88 -9.15 -15.22
C ASP A 508 -25.44 -8.76 -13.80
N ILE A 509 -26.20 -9.21 -12.80
CA ILE A 509 -25.80 -9.08 -11.39
C ILE A 509 -24.88 -10.25 -11.04
N VAL A 510 -23.70 -9.96 -10.50
CA VAL A 510 -22.72 -10.98 -10.11
C VAL A 510 -23.37 -12.05 -9.24
N ASP A 511 -23.25 -13.31 -9.68
CA ASP A 511 -23.81 -14.53 -9.07
C ASP A 511 -25.33 -14.51 -8.80
N GLY A 512 -26.05 -13.56 -9.41
CA GLY A 512 -27.47 -13.32 -9.14
C GLY A 512 -27.77 -12.87 -7.71
N ALA A 513 -26.75 -12.41 -6.96
CA ALA A 513 -26.92 -12.01 -5.57
C ALA A 513 -27.79 -10.75 -5.45
N THR A 514 -28.70 -10.74 -4.49
CA THR A 514 -29.65 -9.62 -4.26
C THR A 514 -29.26 -8.81 -3.03
N ILE A 515 -27.99 -8.86 -2.60
CA ILE A 515 -27.47 -8.13 -1.44
C ILE A 515 -27.16 -6.68 -1.87
N ASP A 516 -27.23 -5.73 -0.94
CA ASP A 516 -26.84 -4.34 -1.23
C ASP A 516 -25.35 -4.29 -1.58
N GLY A 517 -25.01 -3.53 -2.61
CA GLY A 517 -23.64 -3.40 -3.10
C GLY A 517 -23.17 -4.55 -3.98
N THR A 518 -23.99 -5.54 -4.34
CA THR A 518 -23.60 -6.55 -5.34
C THR A 518 -23.26 -5.88 -6.67
N LEU A 519 -22.09 -6.21 -7.24
CA LEU A 519 -21.57 -5.57 -8.45
C LEU A 519 -22.36 -6.00 -9.70
N LEU A 520 -22.33 -5.15 -10.72
CA LEU A 520 -22.82 -5.44 -12.06
C LEU A 520 -21.67 -5.88 -12.97
N GLN A 521 -21.92 -6.89 -13.78
CA GLN A 521 -21.01 -7.45 -14.76
C GLN A 521 -21.69 -7.60 -16.13
N VAL A 522 -20.92 -7.98 -17.14
CA VAL A 522 -21.45 -8.56 -18.37
C VAL A 522 -21.31 -10.07 -18.34
N TRP A 523 -22.36 -10.75 -18.76
CA TRP A 523 -22.39 -12.21 -18.85
C TRP A 523 -23.12 -12.65 -20.11
N LYS A 524 -22.95 -13.91 -20.48
CA LYS A 524 -23.71 -14.52 -21.58
C LYS A 524 -25.21 -14.28 -21.33
N CYS A 525 -25.92 -13.80 -22.35
CA CYS A 525 -27.35 -13.54 -22.25
C CYS A 525 -28.15 -14.85 -22.07
N TYR A 526 -29.00 -14.89 -21.04
CA TYR A 526 -29.94 -15.98 -20.77
C TYR A 526 -31.37 -15.42 -20.75
N PRO A 527 -32.19 -15.70 -21.78
CA PRO A 527 -33.57 -15.22 -21.82
C PRO A 527 -34.36 -15.69 -20.60
N GLY A 528 -34.98 -14.74 -19.89
CA GLY A 528 -35.82 -15.03 -18.71
C GLY A 528 -35.04 -15.14 -17.39
N SER A 529 -33.76 -14.77 -17.37
CA SER A 529 -32.97 -14.70 -16.14
C SER A 529 -33.28 -13.41 -15.37
N ASP A 530 -33.79 -13.54 -14.15
CA ASP A 530 -34.19 -12.37 -13.34
C ASP A 530 -33.01 -11.46 -12.97
N ASN A 531 -31.80 -12.01 -12.85
CA ASN A 531 -30.57 -11.26 -12.61
C ASN A 531 -30.00 -10.54 -13.85
N GLN A 532 -30.59 -10.75 -15.03
CA GLN A 532 -30.28 -10.02 -16.27
C GLN A 532 -31.44 -9.12 -16.72
N ASN A 533 -32.48 -9.03 -15.90
CA ASN A 533 -33.68 -8.29 -16.19
C ASN A 533 -33.60 -6.91 -15.53
N PHE A 534 -33.64 -5.84 -16.33
CA PHE A 534 -33.56 -4.46 -15.86
C PHE A 534 -34.75 -3.64 -16.35
N GLY A 535 -35.27 -2.77 -15.50
CA GLY A 535 -36.25 -1.74 -15.87
C GLY A 535 -35.53 -0.45 -16.25
N VAL A 536 -36.03 0.27 -17.25
CA VAL A 536 -35.58 1.63 -17.58
C VAL A 536 -36.69 2.59 -17.15
N ASP A 537 -36.58 3.08 -15.93
CA ASP A 537 -37.65 3.82 -15.25
C ASP A 537 -37.51 5.31 -15.51
N ILE A 538 -38.46 5.88 -16.25
CA ILE A 538 -38.47 7.32 -16.54
C ILE A 538 -38.76 8.10 -15.26
N ILE A 539 -37.90 9.06 -14.92
CA ILE A 539 -38.11 9.96 -13.79
C ILE A 539 -39.07 11.09 -14.22
N PRO A 540 -40.30 11.16 -13.67
CA PRO A 540 -41.31 12.08 -14.15
C PRO A 540 -40.87 13.54 -14.12
N GLY A 541 -41.08 14.26 -15.22
CA GLY A 541 -40.74 15.68 -15.34
C GLY A 541 -39.26 15.96 -15.62
N THR A 542 -38.45 14.94 -15.90
CA THR A 542 -37.04 15.07 -16.28
C THR A 542 -36.75 14.30 -17.58
N ASP A 543 -35.55 14.48 -18.12
CA ASP A 543 -34.99 13.67 -19.22
C ASP A 543 -34.17 12.46 -18.70
N LYS A 544 -34.26 12.16 -17.41
CA LYS A 544 -33.46 11.14 -16.72
C LYS A 544 -34.23 9.84 -16.53
N VAL A 545 -33.48 8.76 -16.38
CA VAL A 545 -33.97 7.40 -16.10
C VAL A 545 -33.21 6.77 -14.94
N GLN A 546 -33.82 5.78 -14.28
CA GLN A 546 -33.13 4.85 -13.38
C GLN A 546 -33.12 3.46 -14.00
N LEU A 547 -32.08 2.67 -13.69
CA LEU A 547 -31.99 1.27 -14.11
C LEU A 547 -32.40 0.37 -12.95
N SER A 548 -33.67 0.01 -12.83
CA SER A 548 -34.16 -0.85 -11.75
C SER A 548 -33.92 -2.32 -12.03
N VAL A 549 -33.84 -3.14 -10.98
CA VAL A 549 -33.30 -4.51 -11.04
C VAL A 549 -34.41 -5.54 -10.83
N GLY A 550 -34.67 -6.37 -11.84
CA GLY A 550 -35.73 -7.37 -11.88
C GLY A 550 -35.61 -8.43 -10.78
N ALA A 551 -34.42 -8.97 -10.51
CA ALA A 551 -34.16 -9.94 -9.44
C ALA A 551 -34.61 -9.48 -8.04
N THR A 552 -34.80 -8.18 -7.85
CA THR A 552 -35.25 -7.59 -6.58
C THR A 552 -36.71 -7.13 -6.61
N GLY A 553 -37.47 -7.53 -7.63
CA GLY A 553 -38.81 -7.01 -7.88
C GLY A 553 -38.81 -5.51 -8.17
N PHE A 554 -37.74 -5.01 -8.83
CA PHE A 554 -37.54 -3.58 -9.16
C PHE A 554 -37.47 -2.65 -7.95
N THR A 555 -37.00 -3.16 -6.79
CA THR A 555 -36.80 -2.34 -5.58
C THR A 555 -35.39 -1.76 -5.47
N LYS A 556 -34.43 -2.33 -6.21
CA LYS A 556 -33.06 -1.84 -6.29
C LYS A 556 -32.74 -1.29 -7.68
N CYS A 557 -31.78 -0.39 -7.73
CA CYS A 557 -31.33 0.35 -8.90
C CYS A 557 -29.82 0.14 -9.11
N ALA A 558 -29.38 0.19 -10.37
CA ALA A 558 -27.97 0.33 -10.69
C ALA A 558 -27.46 1.66 -10.12
N ASP A 559 -26.43 1.57 -9.29
CA ASP A 559 -25.83 2.65 -8.55
C ASP A 559 -24.31 2.59 -8.73
N THR A 560 -23.65 3.73 -8.66
CA THR A 560 -22.19 3.75 -8.56
C THR A 560 -21.77 3.28 -7.18
N SER A 561 -20.67 2.53 -7.09
CA SER A 561 -20.16 2.04 -5.80
C SER A 561 -19.92 3.20 -4.84
N LEU A 562 -20.37 3.05 -3.59
CA LEU A 562 -20.30 4.08 -2.54
C LEU A 562 -20.96 5.42 -2.91
N HIS A 563 -21.87 5.44 -3.89
CA HIS A 563 -22.53 6.64 -4.42
C HIS A 563 -21.55 7.69 -4.98
N ASN A 564 -20.38 7.25 -5.47
CA ASN A 564 -19.34 8.15 -5.95
C ASN A 564 -19.22 8.13 -7.48
N VAL A 565 -19.54 9.22 -8.17
CA VAL A 565 -19.57 9.22 -9.63
C VAL A 565 -18.18 9.60 -10.20
N VAL A 566 -17.17 8.76 -9.99
CA VAL A 566 -15.81 8.97 -10.53
C VAL A 566 -15.45 7.95 -11.62
N LYS A 567 -14.46 8.29 -12.47
CA LYS A 567 -13.94 7.38 -13.50
C LYS A 567 -13.49 6.05 -12.88
N ASN A 568 -13.76 4.97 -13.59
CA ASN A 568 -13.56 3.57 -13.21
C ASN A 568 -14.41 3.11 -12.03
N ASN A 569 -15.28 3.95 -11.47
CA ASN A 569 -16.08 3.48 -10.36
C ASN A 569 -16.99 2.35 -10.82
N ARG A 570 -16.97 1.25 -10.08
CA ARG A 570 -17.73 0.05 -10.40
C ARG A 570 -19.21 0.30 -10.18
N MET A 571 -20.02 -0.40 -10.94
CA MET A 571 -21.47 -0.35 -10.81
C MET A 571 -21.93 -1.46 -9.88
N GLN A 572 -22.89 -1.15 -9.02
CA GLN A 572 -23.49 -2.05 -8.04
C GLN A 572 -25.01 -1.92 -8.03
N ILE A 573 -25.70 -2.75 -7.26
CA ILE A 573 -27.13 -2.62 -6.97
C ILE A 573 -27.35 -2.07 -5.56
N MET A 574 -28.19 -1.05 -5.42
CA MET A 574 -28.58 -0.45 -4.13
C MET A 574 -30.10 -0.22 -4.10
N PRO A 575 -30.73 -0.07 -2.93
CA PRO A 575 -32.14 0.34 -2.86
C PRO A 575 -32.37 1.60 -3.70
N CYS A 576 -33.42 1.60 -4.53
CA CYS A 576 -33.77 2.77 -5.32
C CYS A 576 -34.17 3.91 -4.39
N ASP A 577 -33.32 4.91 -4.22
CA ASP A 577 -33.53 6.04 -3.31
C ASP A 577 -33.59 7.39 -4.03
N GLY A 578 -33.37 7.37 -5.35
CA GLY A 578 -33.49 8.53 -6.22
C GLY A 578 -32.29 9.48 -6.17
N ARG A 579 -31.15 9.07 -5.56
CA ARG A 579 -29.90 9.83 -5.64
C ARG A 579 -29.42 10.00 -7.08
N LEU A 580 -28.64 11.05 -7.33
CA LEU A 580 -28.08 11.32 -8.65
C LEU A 580 -27.16 10.21 -9.15
N SER A 581 -26.51 9.47 -8.25
CA SER A 581 -25.67 8.30 -8.54
C SER A 581 -26.43 7.12 -9.18
N GLN A 582 -27.77 7.12 -9.08
CA GLN A 582 -28.67 6.12 -9.69
C GLN A 582 -29.39 6.63 -10.94
N GLN A 583 -29.13 7.88 -11.35
CA GLN A 583 -29.85 8.55 -12.44
C GLN A 583 -28.97 8.68 -13.68
N TRP A 584 -29.58 8.43 -14.83
CA TRP A 584 -28.92 8.39 -16.13
C TRP A 584 -29.65 9.25 -17.15
N VAL A 585 -28.92 9.93 -18.02
CA VAL A 585 -29.44 10.57 -19.22
C VAL A 585 -29.17 9.62 -20.39
N ARG A 586 -30.23 9.23 -21.12
CA ARG A 586 -30.07 8.33 -22.26
C ARG A 586 -29.60 9.10 -23.50
N ARG A 587 -28.50 8.65 -24.11
CA ARG A 587 -27.90 9.22 -25.34
C ARG A 587 -27.82 8.12 -26.41
N GLY A 588 -28.89 7.94 -27.19
CA GLY A 588 -28.99 6.77 -28.07
C GLY A 588 -29.08 5.49 -27.24
N ASP A 589 -28.12 4.59 -27.41
CA ASP A 589 -27.98 3.36 -26.62
C ASP A 589 -26.97 3.48 -25.47
N ALA A 590 -26.38 4.67 -25.26
CA ALA A 590 -25.54 4.95 -24.10
C ALA A 590 -26.33 5.51 -22.91
N PHE A 591 -25.85 5.21 -21.70
CA PHE A 591 -26.35 5.76 -20.44
C PHE A 591 -25.30 6.69 -19.84
N GLU A 592 -25.51 8.00 -19.95
CA GLU A 592 -24.66 9.04 -19.37
C GLU A 592 -25.08 9.32 -17.92
N SER A 593 -24.15 9.48 -16.99
CA SER A 593 -24.47 9.81 -15.60
C SER A 593 -25.12 11.18 -15.49
N ALA A 594 -26.21 11.26 -14.72
CA ALA A 594 -26.88 12.54 -14.46
C ALA A 594 -26.16 13.41 -13.41
N GLU A 595 -25.25 12.82 -12.62
CA GLU A 595 -24.44 13.54 -11.63
C GLU A 595 -23.20 14.18 -12.27
N HIS A 596 -22.53 13.45 -13.17
CA HIS A 596 -21.41 13.95 -13.96
C HIS A 596 -21.63 13.72 -15.45
N PRO A 597 -22.21 14.71 -16.16
CA PRO A 597 -22.29 14.71 -17.61
C PRO A 597 -20.91 14.50 -18.24
N GLY A 598 -20.84 13.67 -19.27
CA GLY A 598 -19.61 13.21 -19.90
C GLY A 598 -19.10 11.86 -19.38
N MET A 599 -19.72 11.25 -18.37
CA MET A 599 -19.41 9.88 -17.91
C MET A 599 -20.52 8.91 -18.33
N CYS A 600 -20.16 7.80 -18.96
CA CYS A 600 -21.05 6.79 -19.51
C CYS A 600 -20.85 5.41 -18.83
N LEU A 601 -21.97 4.70 -18.68
CA LEU A 601 -22.01 3.30 -18.25
C LEU A 601 -21.32 2.42 -19.28
N THR A 602 -20.24 1.74 -18.87
CA THR A 602 -19.33 1.05 -19.80
C THR A 602 -19.16 -0.41 -19.42
N ALA A 603 -19.29 -1.29 -20.42
CA ALA A 603 -19.05 -2.73 -20.35
C ALA A 603 -17.56 -3.03 -20.48
N GLY A 604 -16.91 -3.44 -19.38
CA GLY A 604 -15.47 -3.63 -19.38
C GLY A 604 -14.70 -2.31 -19.51
N GLY A 605 -13.44 -2.34 -19.08
CA GLY A 605 -12.61 -1.15 -18.92
C GLY A 605 -11.79 -1.28 -17.65
N LYS A 606 -10.48 -1.43 -17.82
CA LYS A 606 -9.53 -1.31 -16.73
C LYS A 606 -8.76 -0.01 -16.93
N ALA A 607 -8.66 0.78 -15.87
CA ALA A 607 -7.72 1.88 -15.83
C ALA A 607 -6.34 1.32 -16.18
N VAL A 608 -5.75 1.75 -17.29
CA VAL A 608 -4.38 1.36 -17.63
C VAL A 608 -3.35 2.25 -16.94
N PHE A 609 -3.80 3.25 -16.18
CA PHE A 609 -2.95 4.16 -15.44
C PHE A 609 -3.40 4.24 -13.98
N ASP A 610 -2.60 3.66 -13.10
CA ASP A 610 -2.86 3.60 -11.65
C ASP A 610 -1.84 4.45 -10.90
N LYS A 611 -2.24 4.98 -9.73
CA LYS A 611 -1.38 5.85 -8.92
C LYS A 611 -1.74 5.83 -7.44
N ALA A 612 -0.74 6.02 -6.59
CA ALA A 612 -0.89 6.29 -5.16
C ALA A 612 0.21 7.24 -4.68
N ALA A 613 -0.10 8.11 -3.72
CA ALA A 613 0.87 9.05 -3.16
C ALA A 613 1.00 8.89 -1.64
N PHE A 614 2.22 9.08 -1.14
CA PHE A 614 2.56 8.90 0.26
C PHE A 614 3.41 10.07 0.74
N LYS A 615 3.28 10.40 2.02
CA LYS A 615 4.22 11.29 2.70
C LYS A 615 4.94 10.55 3.81
N HIS A 616 6.22 10.83 4.01
CA HIS A 616 7.01 10.25 5.09
C HIS A 616 8.16 11.15 5.51
N PRO A 617 8.60 11.09 6.77
CA PRO A 617 9.79 11.80 7.21
C PRO A 617 11.04 11.28 6.49
N VAL A 618 12.04 12.15 6.34
CA VAL A 618 13.36 11.77 5.82
C VAL A 618 14.47 11.96 6.84
N GLU A 619 15.49 11.11 6.76
CA GLU A 619 16.70 11.22 7.56
C GLU A 619 17.40 12.57 7.25
N GLY A 620 17.66 13.37 8.29
CA GLY A 620 18.20 14.74 8.13
C GLY A 620 17.14 15.86 8.14
N GLY A 621 15.85 15.52 8.27
CA GLY A 621 14.75 16.46 8.49
C GLY A 621 14.04 16.91 7.21
N GLY A 622 12.73 17.14 7.34
CA GLY A 622 11.82 17.40 6.22
C GLY A 622 10.84 16.25 6.01
N GLU A 623 9.89 16.46 5.11
CA GLU A 623 8.88 15.48 4.69
C GLU A 623 9.08 15.21 3.21
N ALA A 624 9.22 13.95 2.81
CA ALA A 624 9.23 13.54 1.43
C ALA A 624 7.82 13.14 0.99
N VAL A 625 7.52 13.41 -0.27
CA VAL A 625 6.35 12.91 -0.98
C VAL A 625 6.83 11.91 -2.02
N THR A 626 6.23 10.72 -2.00
CA THR A 626 6.44 9.64 -2.95
C THR A 626 5.16 9.43 -3.75
N LEU A 627 5.21 9.58 -5.08
CA LEU A 627 4.13 9.23 -6.00
C LEU A 627 4.55 7.99 -6.78
N VAL A 628 3.78 6.91 -6.67
CA VAL A 628 3.98 5.67 -7.43
C VAL A 628 2.97 5.63 -8.57
N LEU A 629 3.43 5.32 -9.77
CA LEU A 629 2.66 5.32 -11.01
C LEU A 629 2.86 4.02 -11.76
N LEU A 630 1.78 3.49 -12.31
CA LEU A 630 1.79 2.32 -13.19
C LEU A 630 1.09 2.68 -14.49
N ASN A 631 1.78 2.48 -15.62
CA ASN A 631 1.19 2.53 -16.96
C ASN A 631 1.20 1.14 -17.57
N ARG A 632 0.03 0.49 -17.65
CA ARG A 632 -0.22 -0.80 -18.31
C ARG A 632 -0.65 -0.64 -19.77
N GLY A 633 -0.76 0.59 -20.26
CA GLY A 633 -1.24 0.89 -21.60
C GLY A 633 -0.15 0.74 -22.65
N ASP A 634 -0.58 0.58 -23.91
CA ASP A 634 0.32 0.51 -25.07
C ASP A 634 0.88 1.87 -25.50
N GLN A 635 0.39 2.96 -24.89
CA GLN A 635 0.78 4.33 -25.22
C GLN A 635 1.42 5.02 -24.01
N PRO A 636 2.40 5.94 -24.25
CA PRO A 636 2.93 6.75 -23.18
C PRO A 636 1.86 7.68 -22.61
N VAL A 637 1.86 7.87 -21.30
CA VAL A 637 0.99 8.82 -20.60
C VAL A 637 1.81 10.06 -20.29
N THR A 638 1.43 11.21 -20.85
CA THR A 638 2.04 12.50 -20.52
C THR A 638 1.22 13.16 -19.42
N PHE A 639 1.88 13.73 -18.41
CA PHE A 639 1.21 14.36 -17.28
C PHE A 639 2.06 15.44 -16.64
N SER A 640 1.39 16.26 -15.83
CA SER A 640 2.02 17.16 -14.87
C SER A 640 1.82 16.66 -13.44
N VAL A 641 2.71 17.04 -12.52
CA VAL A 641 2.51 16.84 -11.07
C VAL A 641 2.38 18.21 -10.42
N TYR A 642 1.34 18.40 -9.61
CA TYR A 642 1.10 19.61 -8.84
C TYR A 642 0.93 19.29 -7.36
N ASP A 643 1.77 19.88 -6.51
CA ASP A 643 1.67 19.79 -5.06
C ASP A 643 0.82 20.96 -4.55
N GLU A 644 -0.35 20.65 -3.96
CA GLU A 644 -1.33 21.67 -3.57
C GLU A 644 -0.86 22.52 -2.39
N HIS A 645 -0.12 21.93 -1.46
CA HIS A 645 0.35 22.58 -0.24
C HIS A 645 1.41 23.66 -0.54
N SER A 646 2.35 23.35 -1.43
CA SER A 646 3.44 24.23 -1.82
C SER A 646 3.15 25.08 -3.07
N ARG A 647 2.09 24.75 -3.81
CA ARG A 647 1.74 25.34 -5.13
C ARG A 647 2.89 25.27 -6.14
N ARG A 648 3.56 24.12 -6.20
CA ARG A 648 4.62 23.87 -7.18
C ARG A 648 4.16 22.84 -8.19
N GLN A 649 4.59 23.02 -9.43
CA GLN A 649 4.27 22.13 -10.53
C GLN A 649 5.55 21.65 -11.21
N VAL A 650 5.48 20.45 -11.79
CA VAL A 650 6.38 19.99 -12.84
C VAL A 650 5.52 19.55 -14.02
N THR A 651 5.88 20.00 -15.22
CA THR A 651 5.17 19.70 -16.47
C THR A 651 6.03 18.86 -17.41
N GLY A 652 5.40 18.24 -18.40
CA GLY A 652 6.10 17.45 -19.43
C GLY A 652 6.70 16.14 -18.92
N LEU A 653 6.17 15.57 -17.84
CA LEU A 653 6.52 14.22 -17.41
C LEU A 653 5.83 13.20 -18.31
N SER A 654 6.45 12.04 -18.45
CA SER A 654 5.89 10.95 -19.25
C SER A 654 6.18 9.60 -18.60
N ALA A 655 5.14 8.77 -18.47
CA ALA A 655 5.23 7.36 -18.13
C ALA A 655 5.19 6.53 -19.42
N PRO A 656 6.28 5.82 -19.79
CA PRO A 656 6.29 4.96 -20.97
C PRO A 656 5.23 3.86 -20.93
N PRO A 657 4.87 3.25 -22.08
CA PRO A 657 4.03 2.05 -22.11
C PRO A 657 4.58 0.93 -21.22
N HIS A 658 3.70 0.15 -20.59
CA HIS A 658 4.07 -1.01 -19.77
C HIS A 658 5.22 -0.72 -18.79
N SER A 659 5.10 0.37 -18.06
CA SER A 659 6.14 0.87 -17.16
C SER A 659 5.59 1.22 -15.79
N MET A 660 6.51 1.22 -14.82
CA MET A 660 6.27 1.70 -13.47
C MET A 660 7.27 2.81 -13.17
N GLN A 661 6.78 3.90 -12.57
CA GLN A 661 7.60 5.03 -12.16
C GLN A 661 7.33 5.39 -10.70
N THR A 662 8.40 5.69 -9.96
CA THR A 662 8.30 6.31 -8.63
C THR A 662 8.92 7.68 -8.69
N LEU A 663 8.15 8.69 -8.29
CA LEU A 663 8.55 10.09 -8.23
C LEU A 663 8.70 10.49 -6.76
N GLN A 664 9.87 10.99 -6.37
CA GLN A 664 10.13 11.45 -5.00
C GLN A 664 10.59 12.90 -4.96
N TYR A 665 10.08 13.66 -4.01
CA TYR A 665 10.54 15.03 -3.75
C TYR A 665 10.34 15.43 -2.29
N LEU A 666 11.11 16.40 -1.82
CA LEU A 666 10.88 17.01 -0.51
C LEU A 666 9.73 18.01 -0.60
N ALA A 667 8.71 17.83 0.24
CA ALA A 667 7.59 18.73 0.39
C ALA A 667 8.12 20.15 0.62
N PRO A 668 7.90 21.09 -0.32
CA PRO A 668 8.37 22.45 -0.14
C PRO A 668 7.56 23.16 0.96
N PRO A 669 8.12 24.19 1.62
CA PRO A 669 7.37 24.96 2.60
C PRO A 669 6.08 25.53 2.01
N GLN A 670 5.03 25.61 2.82
CA GLN A 670 3.73 26.16 2.42
C GLN A 670 3.90 27.51 1.71
N SER A 671 3.24 27.69 0.56
CA SER A 671 3.22 28.97 -0.12
C SER A 671 1.84 29.63 -0.02
N GLN A 672 1.78 30.76 0.68
CA GLN A 672 0.54 31.54 0.79
C GLN A 672 0.42 32.53 -0.38
N CYS A 673 -0.70 32.47 -1.09
CA CYS A 673 -1.12 33.57 -1.97
C CYS A 673 -1.72 34.68 -1.11
N ASN A 674 -0.87 35.54 -0.56
CA ASN A 674 -1.34 36.75 0.11
C ASN A 674 -1.95 37.69 -0.93
N SER A 675 -3.24 38.00 -0.78
CA SER A 675 -3.93 39.01 -1.57
C SER A 675 -3.26 40.38 -1.38
N GLY A 676 -2.47 40.80 -2.37
CA GLY A 676 -2.19 42.20 -2.66
C GLY A 676 -1.11 42.94 -1.84
N GLY A 677 -0.29 42.29 -1.01
CA GLY A 677 0.71 43.00 -0.17
C GLY A 677 2.20 42.71 -0.44
N ALA A 678 2.54 41.49 -0.84
CA ALA A 678 3.90 40.98 -0.68
C ALA A 678 4.91 41.37 -1.78
N GLN A 679 4.45 41.63 -3.03
CA GLN A 679 5.35 42.00 -4.13
C GLN A 679 6.06 43.35 -3.91
N ARG A 680 5.55 44.21 -3.03
CA ARG A 680 6.19 45.50 -2.71
C ARG A 680 7.36 45.37 -1.73
N ALA A 681 7.33 44.36 -0.85
CA ALA A 681 8.35 44.16 0.19
C ALA A 681 9.59 43.40 -0.32
N GLU A 682 9.42 42.43 -1.24
CA GLU A 682 10.56 41.71 -1.83
C GLU A 682 11.40 42.61 -2.75
N MET A 683 10.78 43.52 -3.52
CA MET A 683 11.53 44.49 -4.33
C MET A 683 12.32 45.51 -3.49
N GLU A 684 11.80 45.93 -2.34
CA GLU A 684 12.53 46.82 -1.43
C GLU A 684 13.70 46.12 -0.74
N THR A 685 13.56 44.83 -0.43
CA THR A 685 14.62 44.03 0.22
C THR A 685 15.75 43.73 -0.76
N VAL A 686 15.44 43.34 -2.01
CA VAL A 686 16.45 43.15 -3.07
C VAL A 686 17.13 44.47 -3.41
N GLY A 687 16.39 45.59 -3.45
CA GLY A 687 16.95 46.92 -3.64
C GLY A 687 17.92 47.34 -2.52
N ARG A 688 17.59 47.03 -1.25
CA ARG A 688 18.48 47.30 -0.10
C ARG A 688 19.74 46.44 -0.11
N VAL A 689 19.63 45.15 -0.43
CA VAL A 689 20.81 44.26 -0.56
C VAL A 689 21.73 44.71 -1.70
N PHE A 690 21.16 45.14 -2.83
CA PHE A 690 21.94 45.67 -3.95
C PHE A 690 22.67 46.98 -3.58
N LEU A 691 22.03 47.86 -2.81
CA LEU A 691 22.65 49.10 -2.30
C LEU A 691 23.77 48.81 -1.27
N ILE A 692 23.59 47.82 -0.40
CA ILE A 692 24.61 47.38 0.57
C ILE A 692 25.83 46.82 -0.17
N LEU A 693 25.62 45.94 -1.16
CA LEU A 693 26.70 45.39 -1.99
C LEU A 693 27.44 46.48 -2.76
N LEU A 694 26.73 47.47 -3.30
CA LEU A 694 27.37 48.64 -3.93
C LEU A 694 28.21 49.44 -2.93
N GLY A 695 27.71 49.64 -1.71
CA GLY A 695 28.45 50.30 -0.63
C GLY A 695 29.72 49.56 -0.24
N VAL A 696 29.66 48.22 -0.12
CA VAL A 696 30.83 47.38 0.16
C VAL A 696 31.86 47.48 -0.96
N VAL A 697 31.44 47.45 -2.23
CA VAL A 697 32.36 47.61 -3.38
C VAL A 697 33.04 48.98 -3.35
N VAL A 698 32.32 50.05 -3.05
CA VAL A 698 32.90 51.41 -2.94
C VAL A 698 33.92 51.48 -1.81
N VAL A 699 33.61 50.93 -0.63
CA VAL A 699 34.51 50.93 0.54
C VAL A 699 35.76 50.09 0.28
N VAL A 700 35.60 48.89 -0.29
CA VAL A 700 36.73 48.02 -0.66
C VAL A 700 37.61 48.68 -1.72
N THR A 701 37.00 49.34 -2.71
CA THR A 701 37.76 50.06 -3.75
C THR A 701 38.51 51.25 -3.15
N ALA A 702 37.90 52.01 -2.24
CA ALA A 702 38.56 53.11 -1.53
C ALA A 702 39.71 52.63 -0.64
N LEU A 703 39.55 51.49 0.05
CA LEU A 703 40.60 50.85 0.84
C LEU A 703 41.76 50.35 -0.03
N LEU A 704 41.47 49.75 -1.18
CA LEU A 704 42.49 49.31 -2.14
C LEU A 704 43.27 50.48 -2.74
N VAL A 705 42.59 51.60 -3.03
CA VAL A 705 43.23 52.84 -3.49
C VAL A 705 44.09 53.46 -2.37
N ALA A 706 43.59 53.50 -1.14
CA ALA A 706 44.36 53.98 0.01
C ALA A 706 45.59 53.11 0.30
N LEU A 707 45.46 51.78 0.21
CA LEU A 707 46.57 50.83 0.32
C LEU A 707 47.56 51.00 -0.84
N TYR A 708 47.09 51.20 -2.07
CA TYR A 708 47.95 51.47 -3.22
C TYR A 708 48.76 52.78 -3.05
N ILE A 709 48.12 53.84 -2.56
CA ILE A 709 48.79 55.12 -2.26
C ILE A 709 49.80 54.96 -1.10
N ARG A 710 49.45 54.18 -0.07
CA ARG A 710 50.34 53.88 1.07
C ARG A 710 51.54 53.03 0.65
N ASN A 711 51.34 52.06 -0.25
CA ASN A 711 52.39 51.19 -0.78
C ASN A 711 53.32 51.94 -1.75
N LYS A 712 52.81 52.94 -2.47
CA LYS A 712 53.62 53.86 -3.30
C LYS A 712 54.49 54.80 -2.45
N LYS A 713 54.03 55.16 -1.24
CA LYS A 713 54.83 55.88 -0.23
C LYS A 713 55.92 54.99 0.40
N TYR A 714 55.63 53.70 0.61
CA TYR A 714 56.60 52.73 1.17
C TYR A 714 57.70 52.32 0.17
N ARG A 715 57.40 52.19 -1.13
CA ARG A 715 58.39 51.87 -2.18
C ARG A 715 59.44 52.96 -2.45
N ARG A 716 59.32 54.15 -1.83
CA ARG A 716 60.38 55.18 -1.85
C ARG A 716 61.40 55.03 -0.72
N SER A 717 61.20 54.09 0.22
CA SER A 717 62.03 53.94 1.43
C SER A 717 62.80 52.61 1.57
N GLN A 718 62.73 51.71 0.58
CA GLN A 718 63.44 50.41 0.62
C GLN A 718 64.28 50.12 -0.63
N LEU A 719 64.96 51.15 -1.15
CA LEU A 719 66.22 50.96 -1.86
C LEU A 719 67.33 51.04 -0.80
N LEU A 720 67.66 49.91 -0.15
CA LEU A 720 68.93 49.57 0.52
C LEU A 720 68.70 48.42 1.53
N GLY A 721 69.36 47.27 1.29
CA GLY A 721 69.57 46.23 2.31
C GLY A 721 68.95 44.88 1.95
N GLY A 722 69.78 43.89 1.64
CA GLY A 722 69.39 42.60 1.09
C GLY A 722 69.05 41.49 2.09
N TYR A 723 68.26 40.56 1.57
CA TYR A 723 68.34 39.08 1.66
C TYR A 723 68.39 38.34 3.02
N ALA A 724 67.39 37.45 3.14
CA ALA A 724 67.46 35.99 3.35
C ALA A 724 66.87 35.43 4.65
N GLY A 725 66.13 34.32 4.51
CA GLY A 725 65.83 33.37 5.59
C GLY A 725 64.40 32.82 5.57
N ALA A 726 64.24 31.51 5.70
CA ALA A 726 63.06 30.73 5.32
C ALA A 726 62.44 29.94 6.50
N LEU A 727 61.28 29.32 6.22
CA LEU A 727 60.71 28.06 6.79
C LEU A 727 59.94 28.07 8.13
N ALA A 728 58.72 27.51 8.03
CA ALA A 728 58.07 26.50 8.88
C ALA A 728 57.65 26.86 10.32
N GLN A 729 56.38 26.66 10.68
CA GLN A 729 55.85 25.44 11.31
C GLN A 729 54.36 25.57 11.65
N THR A 730 53.72 24.40 11.69
CA THR A 730 52.34 24.08 12.01
C THR A 730 52.06 24.03 13.51
N ASP A 731 50.76 23.96 13.80
CA ASP A 731 50.10 23.15 14.83
C ASP A 731 49.49 23.81 16.08
N GLU A 732 48.28 23.28 16.32
CA GLU A 732 47.50 23.18 17.55
C GLU A 732 46.79 24.41 18.11
N LEU A 733 45.47 24.45 17.94
CA LEU A 733 44.56 24.07 19.04
C LEU A 733 43.09 23.98 18.53
N GLN A 734 42.55 22.76 18.61
CA GLN A 734 41.12 22.48 18.61
C GLN A 734 40.50 22.90 19.94
N GLY A 735 39.22 23.31 19.86
CA GLY A 735 38.23 22.96 20.87
C GLY A 735 37.80 24.07 21.82
N ARG A 736 36.70 24.76 21.48
CA ARG A 736 35.49 24.94 22.33
C ARG A 736 34.43 25.75 21.57
N GLY A 737 33.17 25.37 21.79
CA GLY A 737 32.02 25.72 20.95
C GLY A 737 31.50 27.15 21.08
N ILE A 738 30.77 27.57 20.05
CA ILE A 738 29.96 28.79 20.02
C ILE A 738 28.52 28.36 19.68
N GLN A 739 27.60 28.54 20.62
CA GLN A 739 26.16 28.49 20.35
C GLN A 739 25.70 29.89 19.91
N LEU A 740 24.91 29.92 18.83
CA LEU A 740 24.26 31.12 18.28
C LEU A 740 22.83 31.20 18.83
N ALA A 741 22.48 32.30 19.47
CA ALA A 741 21.09 32.66 19.77
C ALA A 741 20.76 34.01 19.13
N MET A 742 19.65 34.06 18.37
CA MET A 742 19.18 35.28 17.69
C MET A 742 18.23 36.06 18.60
N GLY A 743 18.52 37.35 18.78
CA GLY A 743 17.58 38.34 19.27
C GLY A 743 17.84 39.68 18.58
N GLY A 744 16.92 40.10 17.70
CA GLY A 744 16.73 41.47 17.20
C GLY A 744 17.94 42.28 16.69
N ASP A 745 18.05 42.39 15.36
CA ASP A 745 18.62 43.49 14.54
C ASP A 745 19.89 44.27 14.96
N GLU A 746 20.74 43.78 15.87
CA GLU A 746 22.12 44.29 16.03
C GLU A 746 23.06 43.26 16.68
N LEU A 747 24.25 43.06 16.10
CA LEU A 747 25.26 42.08 16.54
C LEU A 747 26.29 42.80 17.43
N GLN A 748 26.27 42.56 18.74
CA GLN A 748 27.28 43.08 19.69
C GLN A 748 28.17 41.96 20.23
N PHE A 749 29.49 42.21 20.28
CA PHE A 749 30.48 41.34 20.92
C PHE A 749 30.65 41.77 22.38
N VAL A 750 30.36 40.88 23.32
CA VAL A 750 30.67 41.07 24.74
C VAL A 750 31.55 39.91 25.20
N LEU A 751 32.68 40.25 25.80
CA LEU A 751 33.60 39.34 26.50
C LEU A 751 33.43 39.54 28.01
N GLU A 752 33.89 38.54 28.76
CA GLU A 752 33.95 38.40 30.24
C GLU A 752 32.71 37.73 30.85
N GLU A 753 32.79 36.91 31.88
CA GLU A 753 33.77 36.02 32.55
C GLU A 753 32.93 35.48 33.74
N GLU A 754 33.08 34.21 34.13
CA GLU A 754 32.33 33.63 35.26
C GLU A 754 32.81 34.19 36.60
N GLU A 755 31.88 34.61 37.48
CA GLU A 755 32.07 34.54 38.93
C GLU A 755 30.84 33.89 39.58
N ASP A 756 31.10 32.81 40.33
CA ASP A 756 30.23 32.21 41.32
C ASP A 756 30.21 33.08 42.60
N GLU A 757 29.04 33.19 43.26
CA GLU A 757 28.81 32.95 44.71
C GLU A 757 27.55 33.68 45.22
N ASP A 758 26.65 32.86 45.79
CA ASP A 758 25.91 33.01 47.04
C ASP A 758 24.89 34.15 47.34
N GLU A 759 23.86 33.67 48.04
CA GLU A 759 23.00 34.30 49.06
C GLU A 759 21.58 34.87 48.74
N GLU A 760 20.64 34.24 49.46
CA GLU A 760 19.44 34.78 50.14
C GLU A 760 18.24 35.33 49.35
N GLY A 761 17.10 34.63 49.55
CA GLY A 761 15.95 35.26 50.21
C GLY A 761 14.67 35.44 49.40
N GLY A 762 13.54 35.05 50.00
CA GLY A 762 12.29 35.79 49.82
C GLY A 762 11.08 35.04 49.24
N VAL A 763 10.29 34.48 50.15
CA VAL A 763 8.88 34.10 49.99
C VAL A 763 8.03 35.33 49.58
N TYR A 764 7.03 35.20 48.68
CA TYR A 764 5.62 35.50 48.97
C TYR A 764 4.64 35.33 47.79
N ARG A 765 3.43 34.92 48.20
CA ARG A 765 2.15 34.74 47.49
C ARG A 765 1.70 35.97 46.69
N GLY A 766 0.81 35.73 45.73
CA GLY A 766 -0.23 36.70 45.40
C GLY A 766 -0.89 36.51 44.03
N ALA A 767 -2.11 35.99 44.04
CA ALA A 767 -3.04 36.03 42.91
C ALA A 767 -3.28 37.48 42.43
N ILE A 768 -3.89 37.63 41.24
CA ILE A 768 -5.12 38.43 41.02
C ILE A 768 -5.43 38.51 39.50
N ASN A 769 -6.68 38.16 39.19
CA ASN A 769 -7.40 38.38 37.94
C ASN A 769 -7.47 39.88 37.54
N PRO A 770 -7.83 40.19 36.29
CA PRO A 770 -9.18 40.73 36.07
C PRO A 770 -9.84 40.08 34.83
N THR A 771 -11.03 39.47 34.89
CA THR A 771 -12.38 40.11 34.86
C THR A 771 -12.50 41.26 33.86
N PHE A 772 -13.53 41.41 33.02
CA PHE A 772 -14.95 41.06 33.16
C PHE A 772 -15.65 41.24 31.78
N GLU A 773 -16.73 40.47 31.54
CA GLU A 773 -18.10 40.93 31.14
C GLU A 773 -18.36 40.92 29.61
N GLU A 774 -19.52 40.50 29.07
CA GLU A 774 -20.81 40.07 29.63
C GLU A 774 -21.72 39.49 28.52
N GLY A 775 -22.74 38.71 28.93
CA GLY A 775 -23.99 38.42 28.20
C GLY A 775 -23.97 37.16 27.31
N GLY A 776 -24.59 36.01 27.66
CA GLY A 776 -25.97 35.80 28.15
C GLY A 776 -26.92 35.83 26.93
N LEU A 777 -27.77 34.86 26.60
CA LEU A 777 -28.61 33.85 27.28
C LEU A 777 -28.96 32.82 26.17
N GLY A 778 -29.35 31.56 26.37
CA GLY A 778 -29.94 30.82 27.49
C GLY A 778 -30.86 29.76 26.86
N GLY A 779 -30.61 28.47 27.07
CA GLY A 779 -31.51 27.58 27.81
C GLY A 779 -32.46 26.80 26.88
N GLY A 780 -32.82 25.54 27.08
CA GLY A 780 -32.64 24.60 28.18
C GLY A 780 -33.78 23.55 28.14
N GLY A 781 -33.57 22.37 28.74
CA GLY A 781 -34.58 21.31 28.98
C GLY A 781 -34.39 20.10 28.03
N HIS A 782 -33.85 18.94 28.42
CA HIS A 782 -34.08 18.03 29.55
C HIS A 782 -35.52 17.50 29.67
N GLU A 783 -35.71 16.21 29.34
CA GLU A 783 -36.65 15.20 29.89
C GLU A 783 -36.38 13.87 29.11
N SER A 784 -35.75 12.85 29.70
CA SER A 784 -36.27 11.73 30.52
C SER A 784 -36.98 10.59 29.76
N PHE A 785 -36.34 9.41 29.82
CA PHE A 785 -36.86 8.03 29.87
C PHE A 785 -38.15 7.63 29.13
N ALA A 786 -37.99 6.67 28.19
CA ALA A 786 -38.97 5.60 28.00
C ALA A 786 -38.27 4.31 27.53
N LYS A 787 -38.43 3.26 28.35
CA LYS A 787 -38.27 1.85 27.99
C LYS A 787 -39.24 1.50 26.85
N LEU A 788 -38.82 0.66 25.91
CA LEU A 788 -39.73 -0.13 25.10
C LEU A 788 -39.39 -1.61 25.28
N GLU A 789 -40.38 -2.31 25.83
CA GLU A 789 -40.41 -3.74 26.11
C GLU A 789 -40.74 -4.53 24.84
N TYR A 790 -40.23 -5.76 24.80
CA TYR A 790 -40.59 -6.84 23.90
C TYR A 790 -42.10 -7.17 23.93
N PRO A 791 -42.61 -7.78 22.86
CA PRO A 791 -43.56 -8.87 23.01
C PRO A 791 -42.91 -10.20 22.59
N ASP A 792 -42.87 -11.12 23.55
CA ASP A 792 -42.71 -12.56 23.34
C ASP A 792 -44.06 -13.21 22.95
N GLU A 793 -43.93 -14.44 22.45
CA GLU A 793 -44.89 -15.57 22.41
C GLU A 793 -45.64 -15.92 21.11
N GLU A 794 -45.18 -17.07 20.59
CA GLU A 794 -45.94 -18.29 20.23
C GLU A 794 -46.77 -18.32 18.94
N ALA A 795 -46.36 -19.19 18.00
CA ALA A 795 -46.93 -20.54 17.88
C ALA A 795 -46.39 -21.28 16.64
N GLN A 796 -45.81 -22.47 16.86
CA GLN A 796 -45.73 -23.51 15.84
C GLN A 796 -47.14 -23.98 15.45
N PRO A 797 -47.31 -24.61 14.27
CA PRO A 797 -47.45 -26.06 14.33
C PRO A 797 -46.68 -26.82 13.24
N ALA A 798 -46.49 -28.09 13.55
CA ALA A 798 -45.72 -29.08 12.86
C ALA A 798 -46.43 -29.71 11.64
N LEU A 799 -45.62 -30.49 10.91
CA LEU A 799 -45.94 -31.70 10.13
C LEU A 799 -46.58 -31.57 8.73
N GLY A 800 -45.77 -31.91 7.74
CA GLY A 800 -46.20 -32.41 6.43
C GLY A 800 -45.10 -33.23 5.76
N ARG A 801 -45.10 -34.55 6.00
CA ARG A 801 -44.29 -35.53 5.25
C ARG A 801 -44.74 -35.57 3.78
N GLY A 802 -43.78 -35.62 2.85
CA GLY A 802 -43.99 -36.02 1.46
C GLY A 802 -42.65 -36.45 0.84
N ALA A 803 -42.50 -37.75 0.64
CA ALA A 803 -41.34 -38.39 0.04
C ALA A 803 -41.53 -38.62 -1.47
N ALA A 804 -40.44 -39.10 -2.10
CA ALA A 804 -40.26 -39.65 -3.46
C ALA A 804 -39.67 -38.64 -4.47
N ALA A 805 -38.37 -38.78 -4.80
CA ALA A 805 -37.81 -39.61 -5.89
C ALA A 805 -37.89 -38.84 -7.22
N GLU A 806 -36.90 -38.77 -8.10
CA GLU A 806 -35.84 -39.69 -8.51
C GLU A 806 -34.96 -38.90 -9.53
N GLY A 807 -33.70 -39.30 -9.74
CA GLY A 807 -33.07 -39.12 -11.06
C GLY A 807 -31.69 -38.44 -11.14
N SER A 808 -30.66 -39.28 -11.05
CA SER A 808 -29.36 -39.22 -11.74
C SER A 808 -28.41 -38.03 -11.51
N ASN A 809 -27.34 -38.30 -10.74
CA ASN A 809 -26.01 -38.55 -11.31
C ASN A 809 -25.37 -39.75 -10.61
#